data_AF-A0A3L8SRR5-F1
#
_entry.id   AF-A0A3L8SRR5-F1
#
_cell.length_a   1.000
_cell.length_b   1.000
_cell.length_c   1.000
_cell.angle_alpha   90.00
_cell.angle_beta   90.00
_cell.angle_gamma   90.00
#
_symmetry.space_group_name_H-M   'P 1'
#
loop_
_entity.id
_entity.type
_entity.pdbx_description
1 polymer ?
#
loop_
_entity_poly.entity_id
_entity_poly.type
_entity_poly.pdbx_seq_one_letter_code
_entity_poly.pdbx_strand_id
1 'polypeptide(L)'
;MATVTSSRGNTDVVTARRTESHDVSGIISLFSPVTEDLFGRIDVTYLLELSNLALTLCNEKNEVIAHAAFLDYPNWNITDQAEWEQFLHENYTNNKCTPLNTLFMHLFVAKEDYAAGCSQEIVRRAFILLPELQFILLFIPSEDRLGFSHSELDIGNVFERIMPVPGSPVERGFTLLACPRHRCHPQLYVRQARMEDYDDLMLIWTSQSETLKETYGEYLLVDLIEREGEENQAAVCEVDGSAVGFMSLCSDVNVSLFQECFDLGPFHGLCKPHPEDILKVPRRPSVQEDKDENSQTSQKPKPVSSQNLEHVPGADAAVQKDGAVTVSQTELPVGNVINIGPKGSAAPLLETDEEGDLHPVYRGASNVFRIRLLCIDEKYETRSLDFLHYAFNVFPDRDLCVILVPHHVPEFPLIRSFVRAVPSCTSRLGRELYVFHRAGLLTSFNVRKAATSDLQGVKVLLKTLSLNERIWNDSKIFTEARRDPDGMPVQAFVAEVLDQIVGVSVTRDEMGRFVRGHFLQSSALWNSLFQLEFDERDSLDFCALNAEKQDIDYIRSHYNIEDFIHFNYYLQEEHGHLCHFVLNPVFHHYTKYFLKEILRLGHKSSLYYPIYPEYVEGKFQHPCAHSLTSALHYMAPVRPRRQIVYPLQGLGVNAPSEQVSKDQLKYSLNHTNRKLVLESKVCINTRIVVVGASDVGISFLETLIF
;
A
#
# COMPACT_ATOMS: atom_id res chain seq x y z
N MET A 1 7.11 -21.52 12.38
CA MET A 1 6.45 -22.19 13.52
C MET A 1 7.16 -21.75 14.79
N ALA A 2 6.46 -21.66 15.91
CA ALA A 2 7.04 -21.30 17.20
C ALA A 2 6.63 -22.33 18.26
N THR A 3 7.43 -22.48 19.30
CA THR A 3 7.07 -23.34 20.43
C THR A 3 6.61 -22.46 21.59
N VAL A 4 5.40 -22.69 22.08
CA VAL A 4 4.87 -22.04 23.28
C VAL A 4 4.91 -23.01 24.44
N THR A 5 5.31 -22.51 25.61
CA THR A 5 5.37 -23.30 26.84
C THR A 5 4.20 -22.93 27.72
N SER A 6 3.52 -23.94 28.25
CA SER A 6 2.40 -23.76 29.17
C SER A 6 2.88 -23.41 30.58
N SER A 7 2.00 -22.88 31.41
CA SER A 7 2.24 -22.63 32.84
C SER A 7 2.64 -23.91 33.60
N ARG A 8 2.31 -25.09 33.05
CA ARG A 8 2.65 -26.42 33.58
C ARG A 8 3.93 -27.01 32.98
N GLY A 9 4.62 -26.27 32.10
CA GLY A 9 5.85 -26.69 31.43
C GLY A 9 5.66 -27.55 30.19
N ASN A 10 4.43 -27.74 29.70
CA ASN A 10 4.19 -28.48 28.46
C ASN A 10 4.49 -27.58 27.25
N THR A 11 5.18 -28.11 26.26
CA THR A 11 5.45 -27.37 25.01
C THR A 11 4.46 -27.78 23.93
N ASP A 12 3.98 -26.80 23.17
CA ASP A 12 3.15 -27.02 21.99
C ASP A 12 3.69 -26.20 20.81
N VAL A 13 3.60 -26.75 19.61
CA VAL A 13 4.06 -26.08 18.39
C VAL A 13 2.89 -25.32 17.80
N VAL A 14 3.05 -24.01 17.69
CA VAL A 14 2.05 -23.10 17.17
C VAL A 14 2.47 -22.46 15.85
N THR A 15 1.46 -22.19 15.04
CA THR A 15 1.58 -21.45 13.79
C THR A 15 0.75 -20.18 13.91
N ALA A 16 1.37 -19.04 13.56
CA ALA A 16 0.71 -17.75 13.59
C ALA A 16 0.31 -17.32 12.18
N ARG A 17 -0.98 -17.09 11.95
CA ARG A 17 -1.52 -16.55 10.68
C ARG A 17 -2.52 -15.43 10.93
N ARG A 18 -2.87 -14.71 9.86
CA ARG A 18 -4.00 -13.78 9.89
C ARG A 18 -5.29 -14.55 10.13
N THR A 19 -6.18 -13.95 10.92
CA THR A 19 -7.46 -14.55 11.27
C THR A 19 -8.40 -14.60 10.06
N GLU A 20 -9.12 -15.70 9.95
CA GLU A 20 -10.11 -15.97 8.90
C GLU A 20 -11.50 -16.16 9.51
N SER A 21 -12.56 -16.03 8.70
CA SER A 21 -13.94 -16.08 9.19
C SER A 21 -14.33 -17.43 9.82
N HIS A 22 -13.69 -18.54 9.41
CA HIS A 22 -13.92 -19.85 10.03
C HIS A 22 -13.33 -19.97 11.44
N ASP A 23 -12.42 -19.07 11.84
CA ASP A 23 -11.82 -19.10 13.18
C ASP A 23 -12.78 -18.63 14.28
N VAL A 24 -13.87 -17.93 13.90
CA VAL A 24 -14.80 -17.27 14.84
C VAL A 24 -15.32 -18.23 15.92
N SER A 25 -15.70 -19.46 15.54
CA SER A 25 -16.19 -20.45 16.51
C SER A 25 -15.12 -20.88 17.51
N GLY A 26 -13.88 -21.06 17.04
CA GLY A 26 -12.71 -21.38 17.87
C GLY A 26 -12.37 -20.22 18.82
N ILE A 27 -12.42 -18.98 18.32
CA ILE A 27 -12.18 -17.77 19.12
C ILE A 27 -13.21 -17.66 20.24
N ILE A 28 -14.50 -17.79 19.93
CA ILE A 28 -15.58 -17.73 20.92
C ILE A 28 -15.42 -18.82 22.00
N SER A 29 -14.94 -20.01 21.63
CA SER A 29 -14.73 -21.11 22.58
C SER A 29 -13.65 -20.83 23.64
N LEU A 30 -12.79 -19.84 23.40
CA LEU A 30 -11.72 -19.43 24.33
C LEU A 30 -12.15 -18.33 25.30
N PHE A 31 -13.38 -17.83 25.21
CA PHE A 31 -13.86 -16.77 26.10
C PHE A 31 -13.99 -17.29 27.53
N SER A 32 -13.46 -16.52 28.47
CA SER A 32 -13.62 -16.71 29.90
C SER A 32 -14.36 -15.51 30.51
N PRO A 33 -14.91 -15.61 31.74
CA PRO A 33 -15.49 -14.46 32.43
C PRO A 33 -14.55 -13.25 32.50
N VAL A 34 -13.25 -13.51 32.72
CA VAL A 34 -12.18 -12.49 32.73
C VAL A 34 -12.08 -11.74 31.39
N THR A 35 -12.41 -12.39 30.28
CA THR A 35 -12.39 -11.75 28.96
C THR A 35 -13.44 -10.64 28.86
N GLU A 36 -14.67 -10.89 29.33
CA GLU A 36 -15.74 -9.89 29.35
C GLU A 36 -15.43 -8.75 30.33
N ASP A 37 -14.76 -9.04 31.46
CA ASP A 37 -14.33 -8.02 32.42
C ASP A 37 -13.26 -7.09 31.83
N LEU A 38 -12.32 -7.62 31.04
CA LEU A 38 -11.20 -6.85 30.46
C LEU A 38 -11.57 -6.05 29.21
N PHE A 39 -12.39 -6.64 28.34
CA PHE A 39 -12.65 -6.11 27.00
C PHE A 39 -14.13 -5.76 26.75
N GLY A 40 -15.01 -6.06 27.71
CA GLY A 40 -16.45 -5.90 27.56
C GLY A 40 -17.08 -6.97 26.69
N ARG A 41 -18.34 -6.73 26.31
CA ARG A 41 -19.09 -7.62 25.41
C ARG A 41 -18.66 -7.36 23.96
N ILE A 42 -18.06 -8.37 23.35
CA ILE A 42 -17.52 -8.30 21.99
C ILE A 42 -18.31 -9.22 21.07
N ASP A 43 -18.80 -8.65 19.96
CA ASP A 43 -19.14 -9.44 18.78
C ASP A 43 -17.86 -9.68 17.99
N VAL A 44 -17.37 -10.92 18.01
CA VAL A 44 -16.13 -11.31 17.35
C VAL A 44 -16.19 -11.06 15.85
N THR A 45 -17.33 -11.30 15.20
CA THR A 45 -17.45 -11.11 13.75
C THR A 45 -17.34 -9.64 13.39
N TYR A 46 -18.03 -8.79 14.14
CA TYR A 46 -17.96 -7.34 13.98
C TYR A 46 -16.55 -6.80 14.25
N LEU A 47 -15.88 -7.28 15.31
CA LEU A 47 -14.52 -6.84 15.63
C LEU A 47 -13.51 -7.24 14.55
N LEU A 48 -13.58 -8.46 14.03
CA LEU A 48 -12.69 -8.93 12.96
C LEU A 48 -12.85 -8.12 11.68
N GLU A 49 -14.08 -7.68 11.39
CA GLU A 49 -14.39 -6.85 10.24
C GLU A 49 -13.72 -5.46 10.32
N LEU A 50 -13.68 -4.87 11.51
CA LEU A 50 -13.07 -3.55 11.74
C LEU A 50 -11.57 -3.57 12.05
N SER A 51 -11.01 -4.75 12.34
CA SER A 51 -9.62 -4.91 12.78
C SER A 51 -8.61 -4.51 11.70
N ASN A 52 -7.64 -3.67 12.05
CA ASN A 52 -6.51 -3.38 11.17
C ASN A 52 -5.59 -4.62 11.04
N LEU A 53 -5.41 -5.36 12.14
CA LEU A 53 -4.68 -6.63 12.17
C LEU A 53 -5.37 -7.60 13.13
N ALA A 54 -5.60 -8.83 12.69
CA ALA A 54 -6.11 -9.91 13.52
C ALA A 54 -5.24 -11.15 13.34
N LEU A 55 -4.78 -11.75 14.44
CA LEU A 55 -3.86 -12.88 14.44
C LEU A 55 -4.44 -14.06 15.22
N THR A 56 -4.34 -15.25 14.64
CA THR A 56 -4.73 -16.52 15.25
C THR A 56 -3.50 -17.42 15.39
N LEU A 57 -3.31 -17.99 16.57
CA LEU A 57 -2.37 -19.09 16.80
C LEU A 57 -3.10 -20.42 16.73
N CYS A 58 -2.60 -21.32 15.89
CA CYS A 58 -3.14 -22.66 15.72
C CYS A 58 -2.08 -23.72 16.05
N ASN A 59 -2.49 -24.86 16.62
CA ASN A 59 -1.60 -26.03 16.75
C ASN A 59 -1.44 -26.76 15.40
N GLU A 60 -0.66 -27.85 15.40
CA GLU A 60 -0.47 -28.73 14.25
C GLU A 60 -1.76 -29.31 13.67
N LYS A 61 -2.84 -29.37 14.45
CA LYS A 61 -4.17 -29.83 14.02
C LYS A 61 -5.05 -28.71 13.46
N ASN A 62 -4.51 -27.50 13.29
CA ASN A 62 -5.25 -26.29 12.94
C ASN A 62 -6.34 -25.89 13.98
N GLU A 63 -6.26 -26.37 15.22
CA GLU A 63 -7.14 -25.92 16.30
C GLU A 63 -6.67 -24.57 16.83
N VAL A 64 -7.62 -23.65 17.06
CA VAL A 64 -7.33 -22.30 17.59
C VAL A 64 -6.90 -22.40 19.06
N ILE A 65 -5.68 -21.97 19.37
CA ILE A 65 -5.14 -21.92 20.73
C ILE A 65 -5.26 -20.51 21.32
N ALA A 66 -5.04 -19.49 20.50
CA ALA A 66 -5.11 -18.10 20.92
C ALA A 66 -5.45 -17.18 19.75
N HIS A 67 -5.96 -16.01 20.08
CA HIS A 67 -6.33 -14.99 19.12
C HIS A 67 -6.13 -13.59 19.71
N ALA A 68 -5.76 -12.63 18.85
CA ALA A 68 -5.81 -11.22 19.18
C ALA A 68 -6.24 -10.35 18.00
N ALA A 69 -6.96 -9.28 18.32
CA ALA A 69 -7.41 -8.26 17.37
C ALA A 69 -6.80 -6.90 17.73
N PHE A 70 -6.32 -6.17 16.72
CA PHE A 70 -5.63 -4.90 16.85
C PHE A 70 -6.26 -3.82 15.97
N LEU A 71 -6.51 -2.66 16.55
CA LEU A 71 -7.05 -1.48 15.86
C LEU A 71 -6.16 -0.25 16.09
N ASP A 72 -6.34 0.78 15.28
CA ASP A 72 -5.57 2.04 15.30
C ASP A 72 -6.12 3.12 16.24
N TYR A 73 -7.01 2.74 17.17
CA TYR A 73 -7.55 3.58 18.24
C TYR A 73 -7.79 2.76 19.53
N PRO A 74 -7.93 3.39 20.70
CA PRO A 74 -8.11 2.69 21.99
C PRO A 74 -9.28 1.69 22.03
N ASN A 75 -9.11 0.60 22.78
CA ASN A 75 -10.10 -0.48 22.92
C ASN A 75 -11.31 -0.15 23.78
N TRP A 76 -11.20 0.91 24.59
CA TRP A 76 -12.30 1.47 25.33
C TRP A 76 -12.58 2.89 24.81
N ASN A 77 -13.85 3.31 24.86
CA ASN A 77 -14.27 4.65 24.45
C ASN A 77 -13.85 5.72 25.48
N ILE A 78 -12.54 5.88 25.66
CA ILE A 78 -11.90 6.81 26.60
C ILE A 78 -11.67 8.17 25.94
N THR A 79 -11.44 8.17 24.63
CA THR A 79 -11.20 9.36 23.80
C THR A 79 -11.69 9.08 22.38
N ASP A 80 -11.90 10.15 21.62
CA ASP A 80 -12.25 10.03 20.20
C ASP A 80 -11.10 9.37 19.41
N GLN A 81 -11.46 8.53 18.44
CA GLN A 81 -10.47 7.80 17.63
C GLN A 81 -9.53 8.73 16.83
N ALA A 82 -9.94 9.97 16.54
CA ALA A 82 -9.11 10.97 15.85
C ALA A 82 -8.11 11.66 16.80
N GLU A 83 -8.45 11.78 18.09
CA GLU A 83 -7.77 12.65 19.05
C GLU A 83 -6.92 11.88 20.09
N TRP A 84 -6.81 10.55 19.95
CA TRP A 84 -6.13 9.74 20.98
C TRP A 84 -4.66 10.10 21.16
N GLU A 85 -3.96 10.55 20.13
CA GLU A 85 -2.55 10.95 20.22
C GLU A 85 -2.39 12.14 21.16
N GLN A 86 -3.19 13.20 20.97
CA GLN A 86 -3.19 14.37 21.85
C GLN A 86 -3.57 13.95 23.28
N PHE A 87 -4.60 13.12 23.43
CA PHE A 87 -5.01 12.58 24.72
C PHE A 87 -3.85 11.86 25.44
N LEU A 88 -3.06 11.03 24.75
CA LEU A 88 -1.93 10.37 25.39
C LEU A 88 -0.82 11.35 25.81
N HIS A 89 -0.54 12.37 24.99
CA HIS A 89 0.45 13.40 25.34
C HIS A 89 0.04 14.23 26.57
N GLU A 90 -1.25 14.51 26.72
CA GLU A 90 -1.79 15.26 27.88
C GLU A 90 -1.78 14.42 29.16
N ASN A 91 -1.99 13.11 29.06
CA ASN A 91 -2.20 12.22 30.21
C ASN A 91 -0.98 11.37 30.59
N TYR A 92 0.04 11.25 29.73
CA TYR A 92 1.21 10.42 29.96
C TYR A 92 2.52 11.14 29.57
N THR A 93 3.48 11.18 30.50
CA THR A 93 4.78 11.83 30.26
C THR A 93 5.67 11.03 29.31
N ASN A 94 6.49 11.71 28.50
CA ASN A 94 7.45 11.12 27.55
C ASN A 94 6.83 10.15 26.53
N ASN A 95 5.56 10.37 26.17
CA ASN A 95 4.91 9.58 25.14
C ASN A 95 5.61 9.75 23.78
N LYS A 96 5.95 8.62 23.13
CA LYS A 96 6.49 8.55 21.76
C LYS A 96 5.53 7.83 20.79
N CYS A 97 4.33 7.52 21.25
CA CYS A 97 3.28 6.88 20.47
C CYS A 97 2.67 7.90 19.52
N THR A 98 2.55 7.49 18.26
CA THR A 98 1.99 8.23 17.15
C THR A 98 1.06 7.30 16.37
N PRO A 99 0.12 7.81 15.57
CA PRO A 99 -0.72 6.95 14.75
C PRO A 99 0.06 6.09 13.75
N LEU A 100 1.27 6.48 13.36
CA LEU A 100 2.15 5.69 12.50
C LEU A 100 2.68 4.44 13.21
N ASN A 101 3.11 4.57 14.46
CA ASN A 101 3.91 3.57 15.16
C ASN A 101 3.15 2.82 16.28
N THR A 102 1.84 2.98 16.39
CA THR A 102 1.04 2.41 17.47
C THR A 102 -0.21 1.70 16.97
N LEU A 103 -0.52 0.56 17.61
CA LEU A 103 -1.80 -0.13 17.54
C LEU A 103 -2.28 -0.46 18.95
N PHE A 104 -3.59 -0.65 19.10
CA PHE A 104 -4.24 -1.01 20.36
C PHE A 104 -4.79 -2.42 20.27
N MET A 105 -4.56 -3.22 21.30
CA MET A 105 -5.16 -4.56 21.43
C MET A 105 -6.61 -4.43 21.90
N HIS A 106 -7.56 -4.90 21.10
CA HIS A 106 -9.00 -4.85 21.40
C HIS A 106 -9.57 -6.16 21.91
N LEU A 107 -8.88 -7.27 21.65
CA LEU A 107 -9.23 -8.57 22.17
C LEU A 107 -7.96 -9.39 22.29
N PHE A 108 -7.85 -10.15 23.37
CA PHE A 108 -6.93 -11.27 23.50
C PHE A 108 -7.63 -12.41 24.22
N VAL A 109 -7.63 -13.58 23.58
CA VAL A 109 -8.12 -14.83 24.17
C VAL A 109 -7.11 -15.92 23.92
N ALA A 110 -6.93 -16.80 24.90
CA ALA A 110 -6.02 -17.92 24.80
C ALA A 110 -6.49 -19.06 25.69
N LYS A 111 -6.10 -20.28 25.34
CA LYS A 111 -6.21 -21.42 26.25
C LYS A 111 -5.42 -21.11 27.53
N GLU A 112 -6.08 -21.21 28.70
CA GLU A 112 -5.55 -20.74 30.00
C GLU A 112 -4.09 -21.13 30.26
N ASP A 113 -3.75 -22.42 30.08
CA ASP A 113 -2.39 -22.89 30.35
C ASP A 113 -1.33 -22.25 29.42
N TYR A 114 -1.68 -21.66 28.27
CA TYR A 114 -0.75 -21.15 27.25
C TYR A 114 -0.77 -19.63 27.07
N ALA A 115 -1.56 -18.89 27.87
CA ALA A 115 -1.80 -17.46 27.65
C ALA A 115 -0.53 -16.61 27.57
N ALA A 116 0.44 -16.82 28.48
CA ALA A 116 1.70 -16.06 28.49
C ALA A 116 2.58 -16.32 27.25
N GLY A 117 2.77 -17.57 26.84
CA GLY A 117 3.53 -17.90 25.64
C GLY A 117 2.83 -17.41 24.36
N CYS A 118 1.50 -17.52 24.33
CA CYS A 118 0.70 -17.08 23.19
C CYS A 118 0.69 -15.55 23.03
N SER A 119 0.59 -14.79 24.13
CA SER A 119 0.63 -13.33 24.08
C SER A 119 1.98 -12.83 23.55
N GLN A 120 3.08 -13.44 24.01
CA GLN A 120 4.43 -13.12 23.53
C GLN A 120 4.57 -13.40 22.03
N GLU A 121 4.13 -14.57 21.56
CA GLU A 121 4.24 -14.93 20.14
C GLU A 121 3.35 -14.08 19.23
N ILE A 122 2.11 -13.76 19.66
CA ILE A 122 1.21 -12.87 18.90
C ILE A 122 1.82 -11.47 18.76
N VAL A 123 2.28 -10.89 19.87
CA VAL A 123 2.88 -9.53 19.87
C VAL A 123 4.16 -9.52 19.02
N ARG A 124 5.01 -10.53 19.17
CA ARG A 124 6.20 -10.72 18.32
C ARG A 124 5.82 -10.78 16.84
N ARG A 125 4.80 -11.55 16.48
CA ARG A 125 4.34 -11.67 15.10
C ARG A 125 3.74 -10.37 14.55
N ALA A 126 3.01 -9.62 15.36
CA ALA A 126 2.48 -8.30 14.98
C ALA A 126 3.61 -7.33 14.60
N PHE A 127 4.68 -7.26 15.38
CA PHE A 127 5.86 -6.45 15.06
C PHE A 127 6.59 -6.91 13.78
N ILE A 128 6.62 -8.22 13.50
CA ILE A 128 7.22 -8.74 12.27
C ILE A 128 6.40 -8.34 11.04
N LEU A 129 5.07 -8.45 11.14
CA LEU A 129 4.17 -8.14 10.03
C LEU A 129 4.09 -6.65 9.71
N LEU A 130 4.35 -5.79 10.71
CA LEU A 130 4.23 -4.34 10.61
C LEU A 130 5.58 -3.68 11.01
N PRO A 131 6.46 -3.38 10.04
CA PRO A 131 7.78 -2.78 10.30
C PRO A 131 7.72 -1.42 11.02
N GLU A 132 6.70 -0.61 10.74
CA GLU A 132 6.52 0.73 11.31
C GLU A 132 6.03 0.68 12.77
N LEU A 133 5.43 -0.43 13.19
CA LEU A 133 4.87 -0.59 14.54
C LEU A 133 6.00 -0.63 15.58
N GLN A 134 5.94 0.30 16.55
CA GLN A 134 6.88 0.38 17.68
C GLN A 134 6.22 0.10 19.03
N PHE A 135 4.92 0.35 19.15
CA PHE A 135 4.17 0.18 20.39
C PHE A 135 2.85 -0.56 20.15
N ILE A 136 2.56 -1.53 21.00
CA ILE A 136 1.21 -2.07 21.16
C ILE A 136 0.69 -1.62 22.51
N LEU A 137 -0.45 -0.95 22.52
CA LEU A 137 -1.08 -0.43 23.72
C LEU A 137 -2.33 -1.24 24.07
N LEU A 138 -2.69 -1.25 25.35
CA LEU A 138 -3.90 -1.88 25.86
C LEU A 138 -4.40 -1.11 27.07
N PHE A 139 -5.64 -0.63 27.01
CA PHE A 139 -6.31 -0.11 28.19
C PHE A 139 -7.09 -1.23 28.88
N ILE A 140 -6.84 -1.44 30.16
CA ILE A 140 -7.62 -2.36 31.00
C ILE A 140 -8.33 -1.57 32.10
N PRO A 141 -9.51 -1.99 32.57
CA PRO A 141 -10.17 -1.35 33.70
C PRO A 141 -9.27 -1.37 34.96
N SER A 142 -9.43 -0.39 35.84
CA SER A 142 -8.66 -0.31 37.09
C SER A 142 -8.85 -1.56 37.95
N GLU A 143 -7.86 -1.88 38.79
CA GLU A 143 -7.93 -3.02 39.73
C GLU A 143 -9.17 -2.94 40.63
N ASP A 144 -9.55 -1.72 41.05
CA ASP A 144 -10.78 -1.47 41.82
C ASP A 144 -12.06 -1.91 41.08
N ARG A 145 -12.06 -1.83 39.75
CA ARG A 145 -13.20 -2.25 38.91
C ARG A 145 -13.18 -3.74 38.60
N LEU A 146 -12.00 -4.32 38.43
CA LEU A 146 -11.83 -5.74 38.12
C LEU A 146 -11.98 -6.63 39.36
N GLY A 147 -11.63 -6.13 40.54
CA GLY A 147 -11.65 -6.90 41.79
C GLY A 147 -10.49 -7.88 41.96
N PHE A 148 -9.47 -7.81 41.08
CA PHE A 148 -8.23 -8.61 41.14
C PHE A 148 -7.02 -7.80 40.62
N SER A 149 -5.81 -8.24 40.96
CA SER A 149 -4.58 -7.53 40.59
C SER A 149 -4.24 -7.70 39.11
N HIS A 150 -3.73 -6.65 38.45
CA HIS A 150 -3.25 -6.76 37.07
C HIS A 150 -2.07 -7.73 36.93
N SER A 151 -1.34 -8.01 38.01
CA SER A 151 -0.26 -9.00 38.03
C SER A 151 -0.74 -10.45 37.85
N GLU A 152 -2.03 -10.71 38.05
CA GLU A 152 -2.64 -12.03 37.87
C GLU A 152 -3.01 -12.29 36.39
N LEU A 153 -2.90 -11.28 35.53
CA LEU A 153 -3.14 -11.42 34.10
C LEU A 153 -1.92 -12.04 33.42
N ASP A 154 -2.11 -13.18 32.75
CA ASP A 154 -1.08 -13.84 31.92
C ASP A 154 -0.69 -13.05 30.64
N ILE A 155 -1.17 -11.81 30.52
CA ILE A 155 -0.78 -10.83 29.50
C ILE A 155 0.39 -9.96 30.01
N GLY A 156 0.58 -9.86 31.33
CA GLY A 156 1.46 -8.89 31.98
C GLY A 156 2.97 -9.07 31.74
N ASN A 157 3.43 -10.25 31.32
CA ASN A 157 4.87 -10.46 31.07
C ASN A 157 5.38 -9.71 29.82
N VAL A 158 4.48 -9.42 28.89
CA VAL A 158 4.80 -8.78 27.61
C VAL A 158 4.63 -7.25 27.68
N PHE A 159 3.73 -6.79 28.54
CA PHE A 159 3.40 -5.38 28.69
C PHE A 159 3.97 -4.76 29.96
N GLU A 160 4.39 -3.50 29.88
CA GLU A 160 4.71 -2.68 31.04
C GLU A 160 3.56 -1.72 31.36
N ARG A 161 3.34 -1.48 32.65
CA ARG A 161 2.36 -0.51 33.12
C ARG A 161 2.91 0.91 32.93
N ILE A 162 2.16 1.74 32.22
CA ILE A 162 2.46 3.16 32.07
C ILE A 162 1.62 3.96 33.07
N MET A 163 2.30 4.74 33.90
CA MET A 163 1.64 5.56 34.91
C MET A 163 1.12 6.87 34.30
N PRO A 164 -0.16 7.23 34.51
CA PRO A 164 -0.68 8.51 34.09
C PRO A 164 -0.06 9.65 34.91
N VAL A 165 -0.14 10.87 34.39
CA VAL A 165 0.18 12.09 35.11
C VAL A 165 -0.74 12.20 36.34
N PRO A 166 -0.21 12.56 37.53
CA PRO A 166 -1.02 12.65 38.74
C PRO A 166 -2.23 13.56 38.57
N GLY A 167 -3.43 13.07 38.92
CA GLY A 167 -4.67 13.84 38.83
C GLY A 167 -5.38 13.75 37.47
N SER A 168 -4.86 12.94 36.54
CA SER A 168 -5.56 12.61 35.30
C SER A 168 -6.91 11.94 35.59
N PRO A 169 -7.98 12.27 34.84
CA PRO A 169 -9.27 11.58 34.98
C PRO A 169 -9.18 10.08 34.65
N VAL A 170 -8.19 9.67 33.86
CA VAL A 170 -7.98 8.27 33.43
C VAL A 170 -7.54 7.37 34.58
N GLU A 171 -6.79 7.94 35.53
CA GLU A 171 -6.24 7.26 36.72
C GLU A 171 -7.31 6.50 37.51
N ARG A 172 -8.56 7.00 37.52
CA ARG A 172 -9.68 6.43 38.28
C ARG A 172 -10.46 5.35 37.53
N GLY A 173 -10.23 5.17 36.23
CA GLY A 173 -11.04 4.27 35.40
C GLY A 173 -10.25 3.15 34.75
N PHE A 174 -9.04 3.43 34.29
CA PHE A 174 -8.28 2.53 33.43
C PHE A 174 -6.78 2.57 33.74
N THR A 175 -6.09 1.48 33.44
CA THR A 175 -4.64 1.36 33.43
C THR A 175 -4.15 1.12 32.01
N LEU A 176 -3.12 1.86 31.60
CA LEU A 176 -2.49 1.70 30.31
C LEU A 176 -1.33 0.71 30.42
N LEU A 177 -1.40 -0.33 29.60
CA LEU A 177 -0.34 -1.30 29.36
C LEU A 177 0.30 -1.01 28.01
N ALA A 178 1.62 -1.02 27.93
CA ALA A 178 2.37 -0.80 26.69
C ALA A 178 3.35 -1.95 26.45
N CYS A 179 3.45 -2.43 25.22
CA CYS A 179 4.52 -3.32 24.79
C CYS A 179 5.37 -2.59 23.75
N PRO A 180 6.58 -2.14 24.09
CA PRO A 180 7.49 -1.57 23.12
C PRO A 180 8.22 -2.67 22.33
N ARG A 181 8.42 -2.43 21.02
CA ARG A 181 9.01 -3.40 20.07
C ARG A 181 10.32 -4.01 20.55
N HIS A 182 11.19 -3.21 21.17
CA HIS A 182 12.51 -3.65 21.61
C HIS A 182 12.50 -4.78 22.64
N ARG A 183 11.37 -5.02 23.33
CA ARG A 183 11.20 -6.19 24.23
C ARG A 183 11.05 -7.50 23.48
N CYS A 184 10.59 -7.46 22.22
CA CYS A 184 10.43 -8.64 21.37
C CYS A 184 11.48 -8.71 20.25
N HIS A 185 11.93 -7.56 19.75
CA HIS A 185 12.93 -7.44 18.67
C HIS A 185 13.87 -6.26 18.96
N PRO A 186 15.13 -6.53 19.36
CA PRO A 186 16.08 -5.46 19.67
C PRO A 186 16.33 -4.56 18.46
N GLN A 187 16.73 -3.32 18.73
CA GLN A 187 17.24 -2.44 17.69
C GLN A 187 18.62 -2.90 17.27
N LEU A 188 18.85 -2.99 15.96
CA LEU A 188 20.13 -3.40 15.44
C LEU A 188 21.12 -2.23 15.49
N TYR A 189 22.32 -2.48 16.01
CA TYR A 189 23.41 -1.53 15.93
C TYR A 189 24.20 -1.80 14.65
N VAL A 190 24.34 -0.78 13.80
CA VAL A 190 25.03 -0.89 12.51
C VAL A 190 26.37 -0.17 12.59
N ARG A 191 27.42 -0.87 12.17
CA ARG A 191 28.80 -0.35 12.11
C ARG A 191 29.51 -0.83 10.86
N GLN A 192 30.70 -0.28 10.63
CA GLN A 192 31.60 -0.78 9.58
C GLN A 192 31.95 -2.26 9.81
N ALA A 193 32.00 -3.01 8.72
CA ALA A 193 32.40 -4.41 8.71
C ALA A 193 33.90 -4.56 9.03
N ARG A 194 34.27 -5.72 9.57
CA ARG A 194 35.64 -6.10 9.90
C ARG A 194 35.88 -7.54 9.45
N MET A 195 37.15 -7.89 9.24
CA MET A 195 37.52 -9.27 8.90
C MET A 195 37.12 -10.28 9.98
N GLU A 196 37.04 -9.85 11.25
CA GLU A 196 36.57 -10.67 12.37
C GLU A 196 35.10 -11.09 12.22
N ASP A 197 34.29 -10.32 11.50
CA ASP A 197 32.86 -10.59 11.31
C ASP A 197 32.63 -11.74 10.30
N TYR A 198 33.67 -12.15 9.55
CA TYR A 198 33.54 -13.13 8.46
C TYR A 198 32.94 -14.46 8.92
N ASP A 199 33.39 -14.99 10.06
CA ASP A 199 32.93 -16.29 10.56
C ASP A 199 31.44 -16.27 10.90
N ASP A 200 30.96 -15.18 11.52
CA ASP A 200 29.55 -14.97 11.83
C ASP A 200 28.72 -14.83 10.54
N LEU A 201 29.20 -14.03 9.59
CA LEU A 201 28.52 -13.81 8.31
C LEU A 201 28.41 -15.08 7.47
N MET A 202 29.41 -15.96 7.53
CA MET A 202 29.38 -17.24 6.84
C MET A 202 28.25 -18.16 7.37
N LEU A 203 27.90 -18.09 8.65
CA LEU A 203 26.75 -18.84 9.20
C LEU A 203 25.43 -18.37 8.56
N ILE A 204 25.27 -17.07 8.38
CA ILE A 204 24.09 -16.50 7.71
C ILE A 204 24.11 -16.89 6.23
N TRP A 205 25.25 -16.71 5.57
CA TRP A 205 25.43 -16.98 4.14
C TRP A 205 25.18 -18.46 3.78
N THR A 206 25.65 -19.38 4.63
CA THR A 206 25.45 -20.81 4.45
C THR A 206 24.00 -21.25 4.66
N SER A 207 23.26 -20.58 5.56
CA SER A 207 21.85 -20.89 5.80
C SER A 207 20.91 -20.34 4.73
N GLN A 208 21.27 -19.23 4.07
CA GLN A 208 20.37 -18.53 3.16
C GLN A 208 20.33 -19.06 1.74
N SER A 209 21.39 -19.69 1.21
CA SER A 209 21.32 -20.33 -0.12
C SER A 209 22.58 -21.10 -0.53
N GLU A 210 22.42 -22.33 -1.03
CA GLU A 210 23.43 -22.99 -1.88
C GLU A 210 23.65 -22.22 -3.20
N THR A 211 22.60 -21.57 -3.72
CA THR A 211 22.58 -20.82 -4.98
C THR A 211 23.41 -19.51 -4.92
N LEU A 212 23.44 -18.82 -3.76
CA LEU A 212 24.29 -17.63 -3.57
C LEU A 212 25.77 -18.00 -3.53
N LYS A 213 26.13 -19.15 -2.94
CA LYS A 213 27.50 -19.67 -2.99
C LYS A 213 27.94 -20.01 -4.42
N GLU A 214 27.07 -20.64 -5.19
CA GLU A 214 27.32 -20.96 -6.60
C GLU A 214 27.44 -19.71 -7.49
N THR A 215 26.64 -18.66 -7.21
CA THR A 215 26.59 -17.44 -8.04
C THR A 215 27.75 -16.47 -7.75
N TYR A 216 28.14 -16.33 -6.49
CA TYR A 216 29.05 -15.27 -6.05
C TYR A 216 30.43 -15.78 -5.61
N GLY A 217 30.61 -17.09 -5.41
CA GLY A 217 31.87 -17.71 -4.99
C GLY A 217 32.16 -17.55 -3.49
N GLU A 218 33.07 -18.38 -2.97
CA GLU A 218 33.40 -18.46 -1.53
C GLU A 218 34.17 -17.24 -1.01
N TYR A 219 34.73 -16.40 -1.89
CA TYR A 219 35.59 -15.28 -1.52
C TYR A 219 34.94 -13.90 -1.68
N LEU A 220 33.69 -13.80 -2.13
CA LEU A 220 33.06 -12.50 -2.38
C LEU A 220 33.03 -11.62 -1.13
N LEU A 221 32.65 -12.18 0.03
CA LEU A 221 32.57 -11.40 1.26
C LEU A 221 33.95 -10.85 1.67
N VAL A 222 35.00 -11.64 1.50
CA VAL A 222 36.38 -11.21 1.73
C VAL A 222 36.73 -10.06 0.79
N ASP A 223 36.50 -10.22 -0.52
CA ASP A 223 36.78 -9.18 -1.51
C ASP A 223 36.01 -7.88 -1.23
N LEU A 224 34.77 -7.98 -0.73
CA LEU A 224 33.94 -6.82 -0.42
C LEU A 224 34.39 -6.07 0.84
N ILE A 225 34.93 -6.77 1.84
CA ILE A 225 35.46 -6.19 3.08
C ILE A 225 36.89 -5.67 2.84
N GLU A 226 37.72 -6.37 2.07
CA GLU A 226 39.11 -5.95 1.78
C GLU A 226 39.18 -4.74 0.83
N ARG A 227 38.24 -4.61 -0.11
CA ARG A 227 38.19 -3.50 -1.09
C ARG A 227 37.45 -2.27 -0.56
N GLU A 228 37.34 -2.15 0.77
CA GLU A 228 36.84 -0.94 1.42
C GLU A 228 37.70 0.28 1.06
N GLY A 229 37.02 1.38 0.74
CA GLY A 229 37.63 2.64 0.33
C GLY A 229 36.59 3.73 0.14
N GLU A 230 36.97 4.89 -0.41
CA GLU A 230 36.03 6.02 -0.55
C GLU A 230 34.76 5.65 -1.36
N GLU A 231 34.91 4.78 -2.37
CA GLU A 231 33.80 4.41 -3.26
C GLU A 231 33.02 3.16 -2.81
N ASN A 232 33.66 2.25 -2.07
CA ASN A 232 33.09 0.95 -1.69
C ASN A 232 33.13 0.79 -0.19
N GLN A 233 31.98 0.49 0.39
CA GLN A 233 31.79 0.48 1.84
C GLN A 233 31.05 -0.78 2.24
N ALA A 234 31.41 -1.36 3.38
CA ALA A 234 30.73 -2.53 3.93
C ALA A 234 30.32 -2.28 5.39
N ALA A 235 29.13 -2.76 5.73
CA ALA A 235 28.52 -2.56 7.03
C ALA A 235 28.00 -3.89 7.56
N VAL A 236 28.08 -4.07 8.88
CA VAL A 236 27.43 -5.17 9.60
C VAL A 236 26.46 -4.62 10.63
N CYS A 237 25.41 -5.38 10.90
CA CYS A 237 24.57 -5.16 12.06
C CYS A 237 24.89 -6.21 13.12
N GLU A 238 25.01 -5.81 14.39
CA GLU A 238 25.37 -6.71 15.48
C GLU A 238 24.32 -6.75 16.59
N VAL A 239 24.19 -7.92 17.21
CA VAL A 239 23.38 -8.17 18.41
C VAL A 239 24.26 -8.95 19.39
N ASP A 240 24.38 -8.46 20.61
CA ASP A 240 25.21 -9.06 21.68
C ASP A 240 26.66 -9.36 21.26
N GLY A 241 27.21 -8.57 20.34
CA GLY A 241 28.58 -8.68 19.85
C GLY A 241 28.81 -9.65 18.68
N SER A 242 27.77 -10.30 18.16
CA SER A 242 27.84 -11.13 16.95
C SER A 242 27.20 -10.45 15.75
N ALA A 243 27.79 -10.60 14.57
CA ALA A 243 27.25 -10.04 13.34
C ALA A 243 26.03 -10.86 12.87
N VAL A 244 24.87 -10.19 12.73
CA VAL A 244 23.60 -10.80 12.31
C VAL A 244 23.12 -10.34 10.93
N GLY A 245 23.93 -9.53 10.24
CA GLY A 245 23.69 -9.12 8.86
C GLY A 245 24.82 -8.27 8.28
N PHE A 246 24.82 -8.14 6.97
CA PHE A 246 25.83 -7.50 6.14
C PHE A 246 25.20 -6.70 4.99
N MET A 247 25.73 -5.52 4.72
CA MET A 247 25.35 -4.67 3.58
C MET A 247 26.61 -4.14 2.88
N SER A 248 26.68 -4.32 1.56
CA SER A 248 27.74 -3.72 0.74
C SER A 248 27.20 -2.60 -0.14
N LEU A 249 27.87 -1.45 -0.08
CA LEU A 249 27.52 -0.21 -0.74
C LEU A 249 28.58 0.19 -1.77
N CYS A 250 28.16 0.91 -2.81
CA CYS A 250 29.05 1.42 -3.86
C CYS A 250 28.53 2.76 -4.39
N SER A 251 29.38 3.79 -4.41
CA SER A 251 29.03 5.12 -4.97
C SER A 251 29.16 5.19 -6.49
N ASP A 252 29.94 4.29 -7.10
CA ASP A 252 30.08 4.21 -8.55
C ASP A 252 28.86 3.51 -9.17
N VAL A 253 28.03 4.31 -9.85
CA VAL A 253 26.76 3.91 -10.44
C VAL A 253 26.70 4.41 -11.88
N ASN A 254 26.44 3.50 -12.82
CA ASN A 254 26.19 3.86 -14.22
C ASN A 254 24.77 4.45 -14.37
N VAL A 255 24.66 5.74 -14.10
CA VAL A 255 23.39 6.48 -14.15
C VAL A 255 22.80 6.49 -15.57
N SER A 256 23.64 6.60 -16.60
CA SER A 256 23.19 6.64 -18.01
C SER A 256 22.44 5.36 -18.40
N LEU A 257 22.96 4.19 -18.01
CA LEU A 257 22.28 2.91 -18.24
C LEU A 257 20.89 2.86 -17.59
N PHE A 258 20.74 3.45 -16.40
CA PHE A 258 19.44 3.48 -15.72
C PHE A 258 18.46 4.46 -16.37
N GLN A 259 18.94 5.62 -16.84
CA GLN A 259 18.13 6.59 -17.59
C GLN A 259 17.61 6.03 -18.91
N GLU A 260 18.37 5.16 -19.59
CA GLU A 260 17.90 4.46 -20.79
C GLU A 260 16.84 3.39 -20.48
N CYS A 261 16.94 2.73 -19.33
CA CYS A 261 16.17 1.53 -19.03
C CYS A 261 14.94 1.76 -18.14
N PHE A 262 14.82 2.90 -17.45
CA PHE A 262 13.75 3.17 -16.49
C PHE A 262 13.25 4.62 -16.58
N ASP A 263 11.97 4.84 -16.27
CA ASP A 263 11.42 6.17 -16.02
C ASP A 263 11.90 6.70 -14.66
N LEU A 264 12.86 7.61 -14.72
CA LEU A 264 13.47 8.26 -13.57
C LEU A 264 13.05 9.73 -13.44
N GLY A 265 12.04 10.17 -14.19
CA GLY A 265 11.49 11.53 -14.11
C GLY A 265 11.18 11.96 -12.67
N PRO A 266 10.47 11.15 -11.86
CA PRO A 266 10.18 11.46 -10.46
C PRO A 266 11.40 11.65 -9.55
N PHE A 267 12.55 11.09 -9.93
CA PHE A 267 13.82 11.15 -9.17
C PHE A 267 14.86 12.03 -9.86
N HIS A 268 14.44 12.90 -10.78
CA HIS A 268 15.32 13.79 -11.53
C HIS A 268 16.49 13.06 -12.21
N GLY A 269 16.22 11.89 -12.78
CA GLY A 269 17.23 11.09 -13.47
C GLY A 269 18.34 10.54 -12.57
N LEU A 270 18.14 10.50 -11.24
CA LEU A 270 19.15 10.17 -10.22
C LEU A 270 20.29 11.22 -10.11
N CYS A 271 20.06 12.42 -10.63
CA CYS A 271 21.00 13.55 -10.58
C CYS A 271 20.50 14.68 -9.68
N LYS A 272 21.41 15.55 -9.24
CA LYS A 272 21.02 16.81 -8.59
C LYS A 272 20.45 17.79 -9.63
N PRO A 273 19.44 18.61 -9.30
CA PRO A 273 18.94 19.62 -10.22
C PRO A 273 20.03 20.61 -10.68
N HIS A 274 20.07 20.90 -11.98
CA HIS A 274 21.03 21.83 -12.58
C HIS A 274 20.30 22.83 -13.51
N PRO A 275 20.70 24.12 -13.56
CA PRO A 275 20.04 25.13 -14.39
C PRO A 275 20.01 24.83 -15.89
N GLU A 276 20.95 24.01 -16.36
CA GLU A 276 21.09 23.61 -17.77
C GLU A 276 20.38 22.29 -18.10
N ASP A 277 19.55 21.76 -17.19
CA ASP A 277 18.78 20.54 -17.44
C ASP A 277 17.73 20.77 -18.53
N ILE A 278 17.62 19.82 -19.46
CA ILE A 278 16.64 19.84 -20.54
C ILE A 278 15.57 18.81 -20.21
N LEU A 279 14.52 19.25 -19.50
CA LEU A 279 13.46 18.37 -18.99
C LEU A 279 12.18 18.32 -19.86
N LYS A 280 12.04 19.23 -20.83
CA LYS A 280 10.84 19.34 -21.66
C LYS A 280 11.10 18.80 -23.06
N VAL A 281 10.30 17.83 -23.49
CA VAL A 281 10.11 17.51 -24.90
C VAL A 281 9.24 18.63 -25.52
N PRO A 282 9.72 19.37 -26.53
CA PRO A 282 8.86 20.33 -27.22
C PRO A 282 7.74 19.58 -27.93
N ARG A 283 6.47 19.87 -27.58
CA ARG A 283 5.33 19.38 -28.35
C ARG A 283 5.42 19.97 -29.75
N ARG A 284 5.48 19.14 -30.80
CA ARG A 284 5.31 19.63 -32.18
C ARG A 284 3.95 20.34 -32.28
N PRO A 285 3.86 21.53 -32.89
CA PRO A 285 2.57 22.13 -33.18
C PRO A 285 1.80 21.19 -34.11
N SER A 286 0.57 20.85 -33.71
CA SER A 286 -0.37 20.08 -34.52
C SER A 286 -0.50 20.73 -35.90
N VAL A 287 -0.19 19.96 -36.95
CA VAL A 287 -0.47 20.35 -38.33
C VAL A 287 -1.96 20.67 -38.42
N GLN A 288 -2.27 21.89 -38.85
CA GLN A 288 -3.61 22.29 -39.26
C GLN A 288 -4.06 21.32 -40.36
N GLU A 289 -5.14 20.59 -40.12
CA GLU A 289 -5.86 19.89 -41.17
C GLU A 289 -6.44 20.94 -42.12
N ASP A 290 -5.71 21.18 -43.22
CA ASP A 290 -6.29 21.81 -44.39
C ASP A 290 -7.36 20.86 -44.95
N LYS A 291 -8.55 21.42 -45.10
CA LYS A 291 -9.68 20.80 -45.77
C LYS A 291 -9.31 20.54 -47.23
N ASP A 292 -9.26 19.28 -47.64
CA ASP A 292 -9.43 18.92 -49.04
C ASP A 292 -10.53 17.88 -49.20
N GLU A 293 -11.60 18.32 -49.85
CA GLU A 293 -12.63 17.49 -50.46
C GLU A 293 -11.99 16.62 -51.55
N ASN A 294 -12.12 15.30 -51.47
CA ASN A 294 -12.51 14.57 -52.67
C ASN A 294 -13.16 13.21 -52.38
N SER A 295 -14.28 13.01 -53.06
CA SER A 295 -15.05 11.78 -53.18
C SER A 295 -14.24 10.63 -53.77
N GLN A 296 -14.40 9.41 -53.24
CA GLN A 296 -14.76 8.24 -54.06
C GLN A 296 -15.18 7.02 -53.23
N THR A 297 -16.29 6.46 -53.69
CA THR A 297 -16.96 5.19 -53.36
C THR A 297 -16.05 3.96 -53.37
N SER A 298 -16.21 3.04 -52.39
CA SER A 298 -16.69 1.66 -52.64
C SER A 298 -16.59 0.71 -51.43
N GLN A 299 -17.74 0.10 -51.13
CA GLN A 299 -17.98 -1.32 -50.82
C GLN A 299 -17.43 -1.97 -49.52
N LYS A 300 -18.39 -2.30 -48.64
CA LYS A 300 -18.34 -3.40 -47.66
C LYS A 300 -18.03 -4.75 -48.33
N PRO A 301 -17.32 -5.65 -47.64
CA PRO A 301 -17.60 -7.07 -47.72
C PRO A 301 -18.11 -7.63 -46.37
N LYS A 302 -19.17 -8.45 -46.46
CA LYS A 302 -19.56 -9.42 -45.44
C LYS A 302 -18.79 -10.74 -45.66
N PRO A 303 -18.66 -11.58 -44.62
CA PRO A 303 -17.80 -12.77 -44.62
C PRO A 303 -18.47 -13.96 -45.31
N VAL A 304 -17.72 -15.03 -45.63
CA VAL A 304 -18.09 -16.46 -45.43
C VAL A 304 -17.09 -17.44 -46.08
N SER A 305 -16.73 -18.46 -45.27
CA SER A 305 -16.43 -19.87 -45.58
C SER A 305 -15.23 -20.28 -46.44
N SER A 306 -14.41 -21.15 -45.84
CA SER A 306 -13.97 -22.38 -46.52
C SER A 306 -13.92 -23.54 -45.52
N GLN A 307 -14.58 -24.62 -45.92
CA GLN A 307 -14.76 -25.90 -45.20
C GLN A 307 -13.56 -26.84 -45.39
N ASN A 308 -13.45 -27.77 -44.44
CA ASN A 308 -12.96 -29.16 -44.53
C ASN A 308 -11.48 -29.44 -44.83
N LEU A 309 -10.80 -30.01 -43.82
CA LEU A 309 -9.94 -31.19 -43.99
C LEU A 309 -10.15 -32.13 -42.79
N GLU A 310 -10.46 -33.38 -43.10
CA GLU A 310 -10.74 -34.49 -42.18
C GLU A 310 -9.44 -35.14 -41.64
N HIS A 311 -9.46 -35.41 -40.33
CA HIS A 311 -9.15 -36.67 -39.62
C HIS A 311 -7.83 -37.44 -39.82
N VAL A 312 -7.21 -37.85 -38.69
CA VAL A 312 -6.72 -39.21 -38.31
C VAL A 312 -6.17 -39.16 -36.86
N PRO A 313 -6.17 -40.27 -36.06
CA PRO A 313 -6.54 -40.25 -34.65
C PRO A 313 -5.46 -40.71 -33.64
N GLY A 314 -5.71 -40.41 -32.34
CA GLY A 314 -5.53 -41.30 -31.18
C GLY A 314 -4.14 -41.47 -30.55
N ALA A 315 -4.05 -41.24 -29.22
CA ALA A 315 -3.52 -42.20 -28.24
C ALA A 315 -3.62 -41.68 -26.79
N ASP A 316 -3.87 -42.62 -25.89
CA ASP A 316 -4.21 -42.52 -24.47
C ASP A 316 -3.11 -42.02 -23.52
N ALA A 317 -3.61 -41.61 -22.35
CA ALA A 317 -3.06 -41.52 -21.01
C ALA A 317 -1.68 -42.15 -20.70
N ALA A 318 -0.88 -41.41 -19.90
CA ALA A 318 -0.07 -42.00 -18.83
C ALA A 318 0.25 -40.97 -17.72
N VAL A 319 0.07 -41.42 -16.49
CA VAL A 319 0.44 -40.79 -15.21
C VAL A 319 1.90 -41.17 -14.88
N GLN A 320 2.75 -40.20 -14.46
CA GLN A 320 3.62 -40.24 -13.26
C GLN A 320 4.89 -39.37 -13.36
N LYS A 321 5.09 -38.63 -12.26
CA LYS A 321 6.31 -38.41 -11.45
C LYS A 321 7.33 -37.32 -11.80
N ASP A 322 7.57 -36.53 -10.74
CA ASP A 322 8.79 -35.88 -10.29
C ASP A 322 10.08 -36.22 -11.04
N GLY A 323 10.75 -35.16 -11.48
CA GLY A 323 12.13 -35.16 -11.93
C GLY A 323 12.60 -33.73 -12.12
N ALA A 324 13.51 -33.28 -11.26
CA ALA A 324 14.20 -32.01 -11.38
C ALA A 324 14.81 -31.85 -12.78
N VAL A 325 14.48 -30.75 -13.46
CA VAL A 325 15.09 -30.39 -14.74
C VAL A 325 16.11 -29.28 -14.47
N THR A 326 17.37 -29.69 -14.42
CA THR A 326 18.53 -28.82 -14.52
C THR A 326 18.57 -28.20 -15.92
N VAL A 327 18.60 -26.87 -16.01
CA VAL A 327 18.97 -26.16 -17.26
C VAL A 327 20.09 -25.20 -16.93
N SER A 328 21.26 -25.49 -17.49
CA SER A 328 22.47 -24.67 -17.45
C SER A 328 22.26 -23.35 -18.19
N GLN A 329 22.58 -22.23 -17.53
CA GLN A 329 22.72 -20.92 -18.17
C GLN A 329 24.20 -20.60 -18.37
N THR A 330 24.52 -20.18 -19.59
CA THR A 330 25.83 -19.62 -19.95
C THR A 330 25.71 -18.11 -19.78
N GLU A 331 26.31 -17.55 -18.74
CA GLU A 331 26.50 -16.10 -18.60
C GLU A 331 27.99 -15.74 -18.75
N LEU A 332 28.22 -14.65 -19.47
CA LEU A 332 29.52 -14.10 -19.83
C LEU A 332 30.21 -13.48 -18.59
N PRO A 333 31.52 -13.73 -18.38
CA PRO A 333 32.25 -13.10 -17.29
C PRO A 333 32.58 -11.64 -17.62
N VAL A 334 32.30 -10.75 -16.68
CA VAL A 334 32.80 -9.36 -16.69
C VAL A 334 34.29 -9.40 -16.34
N GLY A 335 35.13 -9.46 -17.37
CA GLY A 335 36.58 -9.34 -17.27
C GLY A 335 37.05 -7.95 -17.75
N ASN A 336 37.89 -7.30 -16.93
CA ASN A 336 38.60 -6.07 -17.26
C ASN A 336 39.36 -6.21 -18.59
N VAL A 337 39.04 -5.39 -19.59
CA VAL A 337 39.79 -5.36 -20.86
C VAL A 337 40.84 -4.26 -20.82
N ILE A 338 42.09 -4.71 -20.83
CA ILE A 338 43.31 -3.91 -21.04
C ILE A 338 43.39 -3.47 -22.50
N ASN A 339 43.75 -2.20 -22.70
CA ASN A 339 44.08 -1.55 -23.98
C ASN A 339 45.03 -2.37 -24.88
N ILE A 340 44.56 -2.80 -26.06
CA ILE A 340 45.42 -3.07 -27.23
C ILE A 340 44.64 -2.71 -28.50
N GLY A 341 45.07 -1.66 -29.23
CA GLY A 341 44.62 -1.43 -30.62
C GLY A 341 45.31 -2.39 -31.60
N PRO A 342 44.72 -2.70 -32.77
CA PRO A 342 45.07 -1.91 -33.96
C PRO A 342 43.99 -1.77 -35.05
N LYS A 343 44.27 -0.81 -35.94
CA LYS A 343 43.64 -0.42 -37.23
C LYS A 343 42.91 -1.51 -38.03
N GLY A 344 41.75 -1.14 -38.59
CA GLY A 344 41.09 -1.83 -39.71
C GLY A 344 39.86 -1.09 -40.27
N SER A 345 40.07 -0.26 -41.29
CA SER A 345 39.15 0.13 -42.39
C SER A 345 37.63 0.12 -42.17
N ALA A 346 37.03 1.32 -42.05
CA ALA A 346 35.59 1.55 -42.14
C ALA A 346 35.10 1.63 -43.60
N ALA A 347 33.95 1.02 -43.88
CA ALA A 347 33.08 1.36 -45.02
C ALA A 347 31.74 1.86 -44.44
N PRO A 348 31.18 2.98 -44.94
CA PRO A 348 30.03 3.62 -44.30
C PRO A 348 28.73 2.95 -44.73
N LEU A 349 27.94 2.49 -43.76
CA LEU A 349 26.54 2.14 -43.97
C LEU A 349 25.69 3.35 -43.54
N LEU A 350 25.10 3.95 -44.57
CA LEU A 350 23.96 4.86 -44.64
C LEU A 350 23.28 5.22 -43.31
N GLU A 351 23.42 6.49 -42.96
CA GLU A 351 22.54 7.22 -42.04
C GLU A 351 21.11 7.15 -42.58
N THR A 352 20.25 6.40 -41.89
CA THR A 352 18.82 6.67 -41.89
C THR A 352 18.55 7.64 -40.75
N ASP A 353 18.01 8.81 -41.08
CA ASP A 353 17.56 9.83 -40.14
C ASP A 353 16.68 9.21 -39.03
N GLU A 354 17.26 8.99 -37.85
CA GLU A 354 16.49 8.70 -36.65
C GLU A 354 15.79 9.99 -36.22
N GLU A 355 14.47 9.99 -36.35
CA GLU A 355 13.59 10.98 -35.76
C GLU A 355 13.68 10.83 -34.23
N GLY A 356 14.64 11.52 -33.63
CA GLY A 356 15.03 11.31 -32.23
C GLY A 356 13.93 11.64 -31.23
N ASP A 357 13.49 10.62 -30.48
CA ASP A 357 12.84 10.80 -29.20
C ASP A 357 13.82 11.54 -28.27
N LEU A 358 13.61 12.84 -28.08
CA LEU A 358 14.45 13.68 -27.23
C LEU A 358 14.28 13.26 -25.76
N HIS A 359 15.13 12.37 -25.27
CA HIS A 359 15.21 12.01 -23.85
C HIS A 359 15.64 13.22 -23.00
N PRO A 360 15.14 13.35 -21.74
CA PRO A 360 15.61 14.38 -20.82
C PRO A 360 17.13 14.31 -20.63
N VAL A 361 17.80 15.47 -20.67
CA VAL A 361 19.25 15.55 -20.45
C VAL A 361 19.51 16.18 -19.09
N TYR A 362 20.08 15.38 -18.19
CA TYR A 362 20.47 15.78 -16.84
C TYR A 362 21.96 16.14 -16.82
N ARG A 363 22.29 17.37 -16.40
CA ARG A 363 23.68 17.87 -16.33
C ARG A 363 24.23 17.96 -14.92
N GLY A 364 23.38 17.75 -13.90
CA GLY A 364 23.82 17.71 -12.52
C GLY A 364 24.67 16.50 -12.18
N ALA A 365 25.45 16.63 -11.10
CA ALA A 365 26.22 15.52 -10.56
C ALA A 365 25.31 14.36 -10.11
N SER A 366 25.84 13.14 -10.11
CA SER A 366 25.15 11.97 -9.56
C SER A 366 24.64 12.27 -8.15
N ASN A 367 23.44 11.82 -7.81
CA ASN A 367 22.90 11.94 -6.45
C ASN A 367 22.66 10.59 -5.79
N VAL A 368 23.29 9.53 -6.31
CA VAL A 368 22.94 8.14 -6.00
C VAL A 368 24.15 7.30 -5.60
N PHE A 369 23.93 6.38 -4.66
CA PHE A 369 24.78 5.20 -4.44
C PHE A 369 23.93 3.93 -4.55
N ARG A 370 24.56 2.77 -4.72
CA ARG A 370 23.87 1.47 -4.85
C ARG A 370 24.17 0.51 -3.71
N ILE A 371 23.17 -0.27 -3.33
CA ILE A 371 23.35 -1.49 -2.54
C ILE A 371 23.70 -2.62 -3.52
N ARG A 372 24.89 -3.20 -3.36
CA ARG A 372 25.35 -4.34 -4.19
C ARG A 372 24.88 -5.67 -3.64
N LEU A 373 24.89 -5.79 -2.32
CA LEU A 373 24.61 -7.02 -1.60
C LEU A 373 24.00 -6.70 -0.25
N LEU A 374 22.98 -7.47 0.13
CA LEU A 374 22.37 -7.47 1.45
C LEU A 374 22.19 -8.93 1.89
N CYS A 375 22.59 -9.23 3.11
CA CYS A 375 22.35 -10.50 3.78
C CYS A 375 22.01 -10.19 5.24
N ILE A 376 20.94 -10.77 5.78
CA ILE A 376 20.53 -10.53 7.17
C ILE A 376 19.79 -11.75 7.68
N ASP A 377 20.11 -12.23 8.88
CA ASP A 377 19.42 -13.38 9.47
C ASP A 377 17.89 -13.15 9.48
N GLU A 378 17.13 -14.19 9.13
CA GLU A 378 15.67 -14.14 8.97
C GLU A 378 14.96 -13.57 10.21
N LYS A 379 15.50 -13.80 11.40
CA LYS A 379 14.95 -13.28 12.66
C LYS A 379 14.98 -11.77 12.75
N TYR A 380 15.93 -11.13 12.07
CA TYR A 380 16.19 -9.69 12.12
C TYR A 380 15.86 -8.97 10.81
N GLU A 381 15.41 -9.69 9.78
CA GLU A 381 15.15 -9.15 8.44
C GLU A 381 14.23 -7.91 8.44
N THR A 382 13.24 -7.88 9.35
CA THR A 382 12.31 -6.73 9.51
C THR A 382 12.97 -5.45 10.01
N ARG A 383 14.21 -5.53 10.51
CA ARG A 383 15.05 -4.41 10.96
C ARG A 383 16.10 -3.98 9.93
N SER A 384 16.04 -4.53 8.71
CA SER A 384 16.97 -4.18 7.62
C SER A 384 17.02 -2.69 7.29
N LEU A 385 15.95 -1.92 7.56
CA LEU A 385 15.95 -0.46 7.43
C LEU A 385 16.99 0.25 8.31
N ASP A 386 17.39 -0.34 9.45
CA ASP A 386 18.39 0.24 10.34
C ASP A 386 19.74 0.47 9.61
N PHE A 387 20.04 -0.34 8.58
CA PHE A 387 21.23 -0.15 7.74
C PHE A 387 21.24 1.16 6.95
N LEU A 388 20.08 1.67 6.53
CA LEU A 388 20.03 2.84 5.66
C LEU A 388 20.51 4.10 6.38
N HIS A 389 20.29 4.20 7.70
CA HIS A 389 20.86 5.29 8.50
C HIS A 389 22.38 5.32 8.41
N TYR A 390 23.04 4.16 8.51
CA TYR A 390 24.49 4.05 8.32
C TYR A 390 24.88 4.38 6.87
N ALA A 391 24.17 3.83 5.88
CA ALA A 391 24.49 4.01 4.46
C ALA A 391 24.50 5.49 4.03
N PHE A 392 23.51 6.29 4.46
CA PHE A 392 23.46 7.72 4.16
C PHE A 392 24.47 8.55 4.97
N ASN A 393 24.90 8.08 6.15
CA ASN A 393 25.95 8.75 6.91
C ASN A 393 27.32 8.58 6.24
N VAL A 394 27.56 7.44 5.58
CA VAL A 394 28.78 7.16 4.84
C VAL A 394 28.86 7.96 3.53
N PHE A 395 27.72 8.18 2.85
CA PHE A 395 27.63 8.99 1.64
C PHE A 395 26.79 10.27 1.87
N PRO A 396 27.30 11.25 2.65
CA PRO A 396 26.51 12.40 3.09
C PRO A 396 26.08 13.32 1.94
N ASP A 397 26.77 13.27 0.81
CA ASP A 397 26.53 14.07 -0.40
C ASP A 397 25.47 13.47 -1.34
N ARG A 398 25.00 12.24 -1.09
CA ARG A 398 24.00 11.54 -1.91
C ARG A 398 22.66 11.44 -1.19
N ASP A 399 21.59 11.87 -1.85
CA ASP A 399 20.23 11.76 -1.28
C ASP A 399 19.48 10.51 -1.74
N LEU A 400 20.00 9.78 -2.73
CA LEU A 400 19.36 8.59 -3.30
C LEU A 400 20.18 7.31 -3.07
N CYS A 401 19.49 6.23 -2.80
CA CYS A 401 20.00 4.87 -2.69
C CYS A 401 19.24 3.98 -3.67
N VAL A 402 19.94 3.15 -4.44
CA VAL A 402 19.29 2.21 -5.37
C VAL A 402 19.69 0.77 -5.13
N ILE A 403 18.81 -0.16 -5.48
CA ILE A 403 19.09 -1.60 -5.49
C ILE A 403 18.52 -2.22 -6.77
N LEU A 404 19.32 -3.08 -7.40
CA LEU A 404 18.93 -3.85 -8.58
C LEU A 404 18.60 -5.28 -8.16
N VAL A 405 17.39 -5.72 -8.46
CA VAL A 405 16.86 -7.00 -7.99
C VAL A 405 16.41 -7.84 -9.19
N PRO A 406 16.81 -9.12 -9.30
CA PRO A 406 16.28 -10.00 -10.33
C PRO A 406 14.75 -10.18 -10.21
N HIS A 407 14.06 -10.29 -11.35
CA HIS A 407 12.59 -10.35 -11.40
C HIS A 407 11.97 -11.57 -10.68
N HIS A 408 12.73 -12.64 -10.45
CA HIS A 408 12.25 -13.85 -9.76
C HIS A 408 12.44 -13.79 -8.23
N VAL A 409 13.17 -12.80 -7.72
CA VAL A 409 13.40 -12.66 -6.28
C VAL A 409 12.16 -12.01 -5.65
N PRO A 410 11.54 -12.62 -4.62
CA PRO A 410 10.41 -12.03 -3.93
C PRO A 410 10.81 -10.77 -3.15
N GLU A 411 9.86 -9.86 -2.94
CA GLU A 411 10.09 -8.66 -2.14
C GLU A 411 10.37 -8.99 -0.66
N PHE A 412 11.58 -8.68 -0.22
CA PHE A 412 12.01 -8.73 1.17
C PHE A 412 11.74 -7.40 1.90
N PRO A 413 11.71 -7.37 3.25
CA PRO A 413 11.29 -6.23 4.04
C PRO A 413 11.94 -4.88 3.68
N LEU A 414 13.25 -4.84 3.38
CA LEU A 414 13.93 -3.59 3.00
C LEU A 414 13.36 -2.99 1.70
N ILE A 415 13.16 -3.81 0.66
CA ILE A 415 12.70 -3.35 -0.66
C ILE A 415 11.31 -2.72 -0.58
N ARG A 416 10.46 -3.17 0.35
CA ARG A 416 9.10 -2.63 0.52
C ARG A 416 9.07 -1.15 0.88
N SER A 417 10.18 -0.60 1.38
CA SER A 417 10.32 0.83 1.65
C SER A 417 10.83 1.64 0.45
N PHE A 418 11.29 0.97 -0.60
CA PHE A 418 11.78 1.60 -1.83
C PHE A 418 10.64 1.78 -2.84
N VAL A 419 10.81 2.74 -3.73
CA VAL A 419 9.93 2.92 -4.88
C VAL A 419 10.48 2.12 -6.05
N ARG A 420 9.66 1.24 -6.62
CA ARG A 420 9.98 0.54 -7.87
C ARG A 420 9.94 1.52 -9.04
N ALA A 421 11.06 1.69 -9.73
CA ALA A 421 11.13 2.49 -10.95
C ALA A 421 10.43 1.75 -12.09
N VAL A 422 9.65 2.48 -12.90
CA VAL A 422 8.93 1.89 -14.03
C VAL A 422 9.93 1.57 -15.15
N PRO A 423 10.05 0.32 -15.61
CA PRO A 423 10.94 0.01 -16.74
C PRO A 423 10.45 0.68 -18.03
N SER A 424 11.39 1.22 -18.80
CA SER A 424 11.12 1.68 -20.18
C SER A 424 10.68 0.51 -21.05
N CYS A 425 9.79 0.74 -22.02
CA CYS A 425 9.30 -0.30 -22.94
C CYS A 425 10.42 -1.02 -23.71
N THR A 426 11.59 -0.39 -23.83
CA THR A 426 12.81 -0.88 -24.51
C THR A 426 13.79 -1.59 -23.57
N SER A 427 13.52 -1.66 -22.26
CA SER A 427 14.47 -2.16 -21.27
C SER A 427 14.85 -3.62 -21.48
N ARG A 428 16.15 -3.87 -21.60
CA ARG A 428 16.76 -5.22 -21.80
C ARG A 428 17.42 -5.78 -20.53
N LEU A 429 17.42 -5.04 -19.42
CA LEU A 429 18.20 -5.35 -18.22
C LEU A 429 17.73 -6.61 -17.47
N GLY A 430 16.51 -7.10 -17.71
CA GLY A 430 15.97 -8.30 -17.04
C GLY A 430 15.89 -8.20 -15.50
N ARG A 431 16.05 -6.99 -14.95
CA ARG A 431 16.12 -6.68 -13.52
C ARG A 431 15.21 -5.50 -13.20
N GLU A 432 14.82 -5.41 -11.95
CA GLU A 432 14.01 -4.31 -11.41
C GLU A 432 14.90 -3.34 -10.64
N LEU A 433 14.63 -2.05 -10.80
CA LEU A 433 15.33 -0.98 -10.11
C LEU A 433 14.41 -0.42 -9.03
N TYR A 434 14.93 -0.37 -7.81
CA TYR A 434 14.25 0.21 -6.66
C TYR A 434 15.05 1.42 -6.18
N VAL A 435 14.36 2.51 -5.85
CA VAL A 435 14.94 3.80 -5.47
C VAL A 435 14.43 4.21 -4.09
N PHE A 436 15.33 4.60 -3.19
CA PHE A 436 15.01 5.13 -1.87
C PHE A 436 15.68 6.50 -1.70
N HIS A 437 14.93 7.46 -1.17
CA HIS A 437 15.45 8.80 -0.90
C HIS A 437 15.68 8.99 0.59
N ARG A 438 16.75 9.70 0.99
CA ARG A 438 17.15 9.93 2.39
C ARG A 438 16.01 10.44 3.27
N ALA A 439 15.19 11.36 2.75
CA ALA A 439 14.04 11.89 3.47
C ALA A 439 12.99 10.83 3.85
N GLY A 440 13.01 9.65 3.23
CA GLY A 440 12.20 8.52 3.67
C GLY A 440 12.59 7.92 5.02
N LEU A 441 13.74 8.30 5.60
CA LEU A 441 14.11 7.96 6.98
C LEU A 441 13.51 8.91 8.02
N LEU A 442 12.84 9.99 7.59
CA LEU A 442 12.26 10.95 8.51
C LEU A 442 11.03 10.33 9.18
N THR A 443 11.07 10.22 10.51
CA THR A 443 9.96 9.71 11.31
C THR A 443 8.85 10.75 11.56
N SER A 444 9.05 12.00 11.13
CA SER A 444 8.13 13.13 11.33
C SER A 444 7.08 13.25 10.23
N PHE A 445 6.53 12.13 9.76
CA PHE A 445 5.45 12.12 8.77
C PHE A 445 4.10 12.19 9.50
N ASN A 446 3.46 13.36 9.46
CA ASN A 446 2.19 13.61 10.13
C ASN A 446 1.05 13.71 9.12
N VAL A 447 -0.12 13.19 9.47
CA VAL A 447 -1.34 13.31 8.68
C VAL A 447 -2.41 13.99 9.51
N ARG A 448 -3.05 14.99 8.94
CA ARG A 448 -4.13 15.73 9.61
C ARG A 448 -5.17 16.22 8.62
N LYS A 449 -6.33 16.63 9.14
CA LYS A 449 -7.34 17.36 8.35
C LYS A 449 -6.73 18.66 7.82
N ALA A 450 -7.05 18.99 6.57
CA ALA A 450 -6.52 20.17 5.90
C ALA A 450 -7.07 21.47 6.51
N ALA A 451 -6.22 22.49 6.58
CA ALA A 451 -6.54 23.84 7.02
C ALA A 451 -6.33 24.84 5.86
N THR A 452 -6.93 26.03 5.98
CA THR A 452 -6.81 27.09 4.95
C THR A 452 -5.37 27.54 4.71
N SER A 453 -4.50 27.42 5.72
CA SER A 453 -3.06 27.70 5.61
C SER A 453 -2.32 26.74 4.67
N ASP A 454 -2.81 25.51 4.51
CA ASP A 454 -2.10 24.44 3.79
C ASP A 454 -2.21 24.59 2.28
N LEU A 455 -3.19 25.39 1.83
CA LEU A 455 -3.44 25.67 0.43
C LEU A 455 -2.11 26.03 -0.26
N GLN A 456 -1.36 27.03 0.19
CA GLN A 456 -0.15 27.41 -0.55
C GLN A 456 0.86 26.24 -0.71
N GLY A 457 0.96 25.36 0.28
CA GLY A 457 1.78 24.14 0.22
C GLY A 457 1.24 23.11 -0.79
N VAL A 458 -0.07 22.86 -0.77
CA VAL A 458 -0.74 21.98 -1.75
C VAL A 458 -0.52 22.51 -3.18
N LYS A 459 -0.63 23.82 -3.42
CA LYS A 459 -0.36 24.40 -4.74
C LYS A 459 1.06 24.13 -5.23
N VAL A 460 2.04 24.16 -4.32
CA VAL A 460 3.45 23.86 -4.64
C VAL A 460 3.62 22.37 -4.99
N LEU A 461 3.03 21.48 -4.21
CA LEU A 461 3.05 20.03 -4.45
C LEU A 461 2.48 19.67 -5.83
N LEU A 462 1.40 20.35 -6.23
CA LEU A 462 0.68 20.04 -7.47
C LEU A 462 1.34 20.64 -8.72
N LYS A 463 2.34 21.54 -8.63
CA LYS A 463 2.86 22.31 -9.78
C LYS A 463 3.24 21.47 -11.00
N THR A 464 3.78 20.27 -10.78
CA THR A 464 4.27 19.36 -11.82
C THR A 464 3.22 18.38 -12.34
N LEU A 465 2.03 18.32 -11.74
CA LEU A 465 0.96 17.40 -12.10
C LEU A 465 0.02 17.98 -13.16
N SER A 466 -0.49 17.12 -14.04
CA SER A 466 -1.40 17.49 -15.13
C SER A 466 -2.80 17.94 -14.68
N LEU A 467 -3.22 17.58 -13.45
CA LEU A 467 -4.54 17.86 -12.87
C LEU A 467 -4.50 18.89 -11.72
N ASN A 468 -3.45 19.69 -11.68
CA ASN A 468 -3.12 20.57 -10.56
C ASN A 468 -4.24 21.56 -10.19
N GLU A 469 -4.89 22.21 -11.15
CA GLU A 469 -5.95 23.20 -10.89
C GLU A 469 -7.19 22.57 -10.28
N ARG A 470 -7.50 21.31 -10.60
CA ARG A 470 -8.71 20.66 -10.14
C ARG A 470 -8.59 20.10 -8.74
N ILE A 471 -7.49 19.39 -8.47
CA ILE A 471 -7.14 18.93 -7.12
C ILE A 471 -7.04 20.13 -6.18
N TRP A 472 -6.49 21.23 -6.68
CA TRP A 472 -6.45 22.50 -5.99
C TRP A 472 -7.83 23.06 -5.66
N ASN A 473 -8.73 23.12 -6.64
CA ASN A 473 -10.10 23.63 -6.45
C ASN A 473 -10.90 22.76 -5.46
N ASP A 474 -10.81 21.44 -5.54
CA ASP A 474 -11.55 20.55 -4.63
C ASP A 474 -10.99 20.62 -3.20
N SER A 475 -9.66 20.77 -3.06
CA SER A 475 -9.03 21.05 -1.75
C SER A 475 -9.48 22.41 -1.18
N LYS A 476 -9.71 23.39 -2.05
CA LYS A 476 -10.22 24.73 -1.68
C LYS A 476 -11.68 24.68 -1.23
N ILE A 477 -12.53 23.90 -1.91
CA ILE A 477 -13.94 23.71 -1.53
C ILE A 477 -14.05 23.18 -0.09
N PHE A 478 -13.22 22.19 0.28
CA PHE A 478 -13.18 21.71 1.66
C PHE A 478 -12.78 22.79 2.67
N THR A 479 -11.72 23.54 2.37
CA THR A 479 -11.17 24.53 3.31
C THR A 479 -12.07 25.76 3.49
N GLU A 480 -12.90 26.09 2.49
CA GLU A 480 -13.78 27.28 2.53
C GLU A 480 -15.23 26.96 2.93
N ALA A 481 -15.81 25.85 2.46
CA ALA A 481 -17.23 25.54 2.65
C ALA A 481 -17.48 24.25 3.44
N ARG A 482 -16.48 23.35 3.55
CA ARG A 482 -16.59 21.98 4.11
C ARG A 482 -17.72 21.12 3.51
N ARG A 483 -18.35 21.62 2.46
CA ARG A 483 -19.44 21.00 1.72
C ARG A 483 -19.29 21.38 0.26
N ASP A 484 -19.57 20.43 -0.61
CA ASP A 484 -19.69 20.72 -2.04
C ASP A 484 -20.89 21.64 -2.32
N PRO A 485 -20.97 22.26 -3.52
CA PRO A 485 -22.16 23.00 -3.96
C PRO A 485 -23.47 22.23 -3.78
N ASP A 486 -23.41 20.90 -3.78
CA ASP A 486 -24.55 19.98 -3.60
C ASP A 486 -24.90 19.69 -2.13
N GLY A 487 -24.15 20.25 -1.18
CA GLY A 487 -24.40 20.16 0.26
C GLY A 487 -23.80 18.93 0.96
N MET A 488 -23.13 18.04 0.22
CA MET A 488 -22.47 16.83 0.74
C MET A 488 -21.22 17.20 1.56
N PRO A 489 -20.98 16.55 2.71
CA PRO A 489 -19.73 16.72 3.45
C PRO A 489 -18.54 16.30 2.60
N VAL A 490 -17.58 17.21 2.47
CA VAL A 490 -16.26 16.91 1.91
C VAL A 490 -15.30 16.83 3.08
N GLN A 491 -14.28 15.99 2.97
CA GLN A 491 -13.16 15.95 3.89
C GLN A 491 -11.87 16.05 3.07
N ALA A 492 -10.91 16.88 3.51
CA ALA A 492 -9.57 16.87 2.94
C ALA A 492 -8.53 16.69 4.02
N PHE A 493 -7.45 16.00 3.64
CA PHE A 493 -6.35 15.61 4.51
C PHE A 493 -5.04 16.00 3.85
N VAL A 494 -4.08 16.41 4.65
CA VAL A 494 -2.72 16.72 4.20
C VAL A 494 -1.72 15.86 4.95
N ALA A 495 -0.68 15.44 4.24
CA ALA A 495 0.51 14.86 4.82
C ALA A 495 1.61 15.90 4.89
N GLU A 496 2.25 16.03 6.05
CA GLU A 496 3.19 17.07 6.38
C GLU A 496 4.48 16.47 6.95
N VAL A 497 5.62 16.96 6.48
CA VAL A 497 6.97 16.59 6.96
C VAL A 497 7.78 17.88 7.09
N LEU A 498 8.33 18.15 8.29
CA LEU A 498 9.14 19.35 8.57
C LEU A 498 8.48 20.65 8.08
N ASP A 499 7.19 20.83 8.41
CA ASP A 499 6.35 21.97 8.01
C ASP A 499 6.12 22.13 6.48
N GLN A 500 6.40 21.09 5.70
CA GLN A 500 6.15 21.05 4.27
C GLN A 500 5.04 20.05 3.93
N ILE A 501 4.08 20.49 3.11
CA ILE A 501 3.03 19.61 2.59
C ILE A 501 3.61 18.71 1.52
N VAL A 502 3.62 17.41 1.78
CA VAL A 502 4.17 16.37 0.90
C VAL A 502 3.08 15.48 0.30
N GLY A 503 1.85 15.57 0.80
CA GLY A 503 0.70 14.84 0.26
C GLY A 503 -0.62 15.56 0.53
N VAL A 504 -1.63 15.26 -0.31
CA VAL A 504 -3.00 15.74 -0.16
C VAL A 504 -3.98 14.66 -0.59
N SER A 505 -5.09 14.53 0.14
CA SER A 505 -6.18 13.63 -0.18
C SER A 505 -7.52 14.32 0.02
N VAL A 506 -8.49 14.05 -0.85
CA VAL A 506 -9.86 14.56 -0.74
C VAL A 506 -10.83 13.39 -0.80
N THR A 507 -11.72 13.31 0.17
CA THR A 507 -12.78 12.32 0.25
C THR A 507 -14.16 12.97 0.36
N ARG A 508 -15.18 12.26 -0.09
CA ARG A 508 -16.59 12.63 0.05
C ARG A 508 -17.35 11.50 0.73
N ASP A 509 -18.45 11.83 1.38
CA ASP A 509 -19.34 10.82 1.95
C ASP A 509 -20.19 10.17 0.84
N GLU A 510 -20.31 8.84 0.87
CA GLU A 510 -21.26 8.14 0.00
C GLU A 510 -22.69 8.42 0.48
N MET A 511 -23.60 8.76 -0.43
CA MET A 511 -24.91 9.26 -0.03
C MET A 511 -25.76 8.16 0.62
N GLY A 512 -26.52 8.57 1.63
CA GLY A 512 -27.59 7.79 2.23
C GLY A 512 -28.93 8.45 2.29
N ARG A 513 -29.99 7.64 2.32
CA ARG A 513 -31.35 8.15 2.50
C ARG A 513 -31.40 9.01 3.77
N PHE A 514 -31.43 10.33 3.59
CA PHE A 514 -32.21 11.16 4.49
C PHE A 514 -33.65 10.69 4.38
N VAL A 515 -34.10 9.90 5.36
CA VAL A 515 -35.53 9.73 5.58
C VAL A 515 -36.08 11.14 5.79
N ARG A 516 -36.76 11.70 4.79
CA ARG A 516 -37.57 12.92 4.90
C ARG A 516 -38.66 12.64 5.91
N GLY A 517 -38.34 12.78 7.19
CA GLY A 517 -39.24 12.42 8.26
C GLY A 517 -38.77 13.06 9.55
N HIS A 518 -38.53 14.38 9.55
CA HIS A 518 -38.71 15.27 10.71
C HIS A 518 -38.33 16.74 10.42
N PHE A 519 -38.52 17.25 9.21
CA PHE A 519 -38.52 18.71 8.94
C PHE A 519 -39.57 19.06 7.87
N LEU A 520 -40.81 18.57 8.05
CA LEU A 520 -41.99 19.18 7.45
C LEU A 520 -42.74 19.94 8.55
N GLN A 521 -42.14 21.02 9.03
CA GLN A 521 -42.89 22.16 9.54
C GLN A 521 -42.01 23.39 9.47
N SER A 522 -42.45 24.35 8.65
CA SER A 522 -41.89 25.69 8.44
C SER A 522 -40.88 25.83 7.28
N SER A 523 -41.38 25.97 6.06
CA SER A 523 -41.59 27.32 5.52
C SER A 523 -42.41 27.25 4.22
N ALA A 524 -43.58 27.90 4.23
CA ALA A 524 -44.40 28.11 3.06
C ALA A 524 -43.83 29.19 2.11
N LEU A 525 -42.51 29.41 2.12
CA LEU A 525 -41.82 30.46 1.36
C LEU A 525 -41.01 29.91 0.18
N TRP A 526 -40.74 28.61 0.12
CA TRP A 526 -39.96 28.00 -0.97
C TRP A 526 -40.73 27.90 -2.30
N ASN A 527 -42.04 27.63 -2.25
CA ASN A 527 -42.85 27.45 -3.47
C ASN A 527 -43.24 28.77 -4.17
N SER A 528 -42.97 29.93 -3.57
CA SER A 528 -43.36 31.23 -4.15
C SER A 528 -42.23 31.92 -4.93
N LEU A 529 -41.00 31.38 -4.93
CA LEU A 529 -39.82 32.08 -5.48
C LEU A 529 -39.24 31.46 -6.77
N PHE A 530 -39.75 30.32 -7.24
CA PHE A 530 -39.33 29.73 -8.52
C PHE A 530 -40.55 29.31 -9.36
N GLN A 531 -41.18 30.29 -9.99
CA GLN A 531 -41.88 30.09 -11.26
C GLN A 531 -40.96 30.64 -12.35
N LEU A 532 -40.10 29.77 -12.89
CA LEU A 532 -39.46 29.99 -14.19
C LEU A 532 -39.78 28.76 -15.04
N GLU A 533 -40.48 29.01 -16.14
CA GLU A 533 -40.79 28.02 -17.18
C GLU A 533 -39.46 27.44 -17.71
N PHE A 534 -39.29 26.13 -17.57
CA PHE A 534 -38.14 25.39 -18.09
C PHE A 534 -38.44 24.91 -19.52
N ASP A 535 -37.56 25.28 -20.45
CA ASP A 535 -37.56 24.86 -21.86
C ASP A 535 -36.98 23.44 -21.98
N GLU A 536 -37.48 22.62 -22.91
CA GLU A 536 -37.24 21.17 -22.98
C GLU A 536 -35.76 20.77 -23.24
N ARG A 537 -34.85 21.72 -23.48
CA ARG A 537 -33.40 21.46 -23.66
C ARG A 537 -32.61 21.35 -22.36
N ASP A 538 -33.13 21.87 -21.25
CA ASP A 538 -32.46 21.82 -19.94
C ASP A 538 -32.70 20.50 -19.18
N SER A 539 -33.55 19.63 -19.72
CA SER A 539 -33.82 18.29 -19.17
C SER A 539 -32.60 17.35 -19.23
N LEU A 540 -31.68 17.59 -20.17
CA LEU A 540 -30.44 16.82 -20.32
C LEU A 540 -29.36 17.26 -19.32
N ASP A 541 -29.27 18.55 -19.01
CA ASP A 541 -28.32 19.07 -18.02
C ASP A 541 -28.77 18.76 -16.57
N PHE A 542 -30.07 18.73 -16.31
CA PHE A 542 -30.60 18.32 -15.00
C PHE A 542 -30.43 16.82 -14.72
N CYS A 543 -30.43 15.98 -15.76
CA CYS A 543 -30.07 14.56 -15.66
C CYS A 543 -28.55 14.36 -15.47
N ALA A 544 -27.72 15.22 -16.05
CA ALA A 544 -26.26 15.18 -15.90
C ALA A 544 -25.82 15.56 -14.47
N LEU A 545 -26.45 16.54 -13.82
CA LEU A 545 -26.21 16.88 -12.41
C LEU A 545 -26.64 15.78 -11.42
N ASN A 546 -27.51 14.85 -11.82
CA ASN A 546 -27.88 13.70 -10.98
C ASN A 546 -26.95 12.49 -11.15
N ALA A 547 -25.99 12.55 -12.09
CA ALA A 547 -24.99 11.51 -12.30
C ALA A 547 -23.83 11.56 -11.29
N GLU A 548 -23.63 12.69 -10.60
CA GLU A 548 -22.59 12.86 -9.56
C GLU A 548 -22.95 12.20 -8.22
N LYS A 549 -24.19 11.73 -8.06
CA LYS A 549 -24.66 11.05 -6.85
C LYS A 549 -24.28 9.57 -6.92
N GLN A 550 -23.14 9.22 -6.33
CA GLN A 550 -22.85 7.84 -5.98
C GLN A 550 -23.56 7.52 -4.67
N ASP A 551 -24.44 6.53 -4.79
CA ASP A 551 -25.20 5.94 -3.69
C ASP A 551 -24.49 4.63 -3.38
N ILE A 552 -24.14 4.40 -2.12
CA ILE A 552 -23.54 3.12 -1.71
C ILE A 552 -24.44 1.93 -2.10
N ASP A 553 -25.77 2.12 -2.16
CA ASP A 553 -26.71 1.10 -2.62
C ASP A 553 -26.55 0.81 -4.13
N TYR A 554 -26.17 1.81 -4.93
CA TYR A 554 -25.80 1.60 -6.33
C TYR A 554 -24.52 0.77 -6.42
N ILE A 555 -23.48 1.15 -5.65
CA ILE A 555 -22.21 0.41 -5.63
C ILE A 555 -22.46 -1.05 -5.21
N ARG A 556 -23.23 -1.27 -4.15
CA ARG A 556 -23.57 -2.61 -3.66
C ARG A 556 -24.31 -3.46 -4.69
N SER A 557 -25.26 -2.86 -5.42
CA SER A 557 -26.04 -3.56 -6.45
C SER A 557 -25.26 -3.82 -7.73
N HIS A 558 -24.23 -3.04 -8.03
CA HIS A 558 -23.47 -3.10 -9.29
C HIS A 558 -22.08 -3.73 -9.17
N TYR A 559 -21.54 -3.86 -7.97
CA TYR A 559 -20.20 -4.38 -7.72
C TYR A 559 -20.20 -5.39 -6.57
N ASN A 560 -19.32 -6.38 -6.62
CA ASN A 560 -19.14 -7.40 -5.59
C ASN A 560 -18.34 -6.86 -4.39
N ILE A 561 -18.80 -5.79 -3.75
CA ILE A 561 -18.14 -5.25 -2.55
C ILE A 561 -18.18 -6.23 -1.36
N GLU A 562 -19.14 -7.16 -1.38
CA GLU A 562 -19.32 -8.19 -0.33
C GLU A 562 -18.19 -9.22 -0.30
N ASP A 563 -17.32 -9.26 -1.33
CA ASP A 563 -16.08 -10.06 -1.32
C ASP A 563 -15.04 -9.47 -0.36
N PHE A 564 -15.17 -8.17 -0.01
CA PHE A 564 -14.21 -7.45 0.82
C PHE A 564 -14.77 -6.97 2.16
N ILE A 565 -16.08 -6.74 2.23
CA ILE A 565 -16.74 -6.21 3.43
C ILE A 565 -18.05 -6.91 3.76
N HIS A 566 -18.33 -7.06 5.05
CA HIS A 566 -19.67 -7.41 5.53
C HIS A 566 -20.54 -6.16 5.61
N PHE A 567 -21.18 -5.81 4.49
CA PHE A 567 -21.94 -4.56 4.31
C PHE A 567 -22.84 -4.16 5.50
N ASN A 568 -23.55 -5.11 6.09
CA ASN A 568 -24.52 -4.82 7.17
C ASN A 568 -23.87 -4.40 8.50
N TYR A 569 -22.56 -4.55 8.64
CA TYR A 569 -21.82 -4.09 9.83
C TYR A 569 -21.37 -2.64 9.72
N TYR A 570 -21.51 -2.00 8.56
CA TYR A 570 -21.10 -0.62 8.37
C TYR A 570 -22.30 0.30 8.33
N LEU A 571 -22.17 1.46 8.97
CA LEU A 571 -23.08 2.57 8.77
C LEU A 571 -22.78 3.24 7.43
N GLN A 572 -23.80 3.86 6.86
CA GLN A 572 -23.70 4.54 5.58
C GLN A 572 -22.62 5.62 5.56
N GLU A 573 -22.47 6.35 6.67
CA GLU A 573 -21.48 7.41 6.85
C GLU A 573 -20.05 6.88 6.91
N GLU A 574 -19.84 5.58 7.16
CA GLU A 574 -18.51 4.96 7.21
C GLU A 574 -17.96 4.61 5.81
N HIS A 575 -18.79 4.74 4.77
CA HIS A 575 -18.39 4.58 3.38
C HIS A 575 -17.96 5.93 2.80
N GLY A 576 -16.72 6.00 2.34
CA GLY A 576 -16.15 7.19 1.73
C GLY A 576 -15.80 6.98 0.25
N HIS A 577 -16.00 8.02 -0.53
CA HIS A 577 -15.49 8.15 -1.88
C HIS A 577 -14.13 8.85 -1.85
N LEU A 578 -13.09 8.25 -2.42
CA LEU A 578 -11.78 8.88 -2.58
C LEU A 578 -11.73 9.66 -3.90
N CYS A 579 -11.79 11.00 -3.85
CA CYS A 579 -11.76 11.82 -5.07
C CYS A 579 -10.35 12.01 -5.60
N HIS A 580 -9.42 12.38 -4.70
CA HIS A 580 -8.04 12.71 -5.03
C HIS A 580 -7.11 12.13 -3.98
N PHE A 581 -5.95 11.65 -4.42
CA PHE A 581 -4.86 11.28 -3.53
C PHE A 581 -3.53 11.54 -4.25
N VAL A 582 -2.73 12.44 -3.70
CA VAL A 582 -1.41 12.78 -4.20
C VAL A 582 -0.43 12.64 -3.06
N LEU A 583 0.67 11.96 -3.31
CA LEU A 583 1.78 11.86 -2.37
C LEU A 583 3.09 11.97 -3.15
N ASN A 584 4.01 12.78 -2.65
CA ASN A 584 5.35 12.88 -3.20
C ASN A 584 6.01 11.48 -3.21
N PRO A 585 6.53 10.99 -4.34
CA PRO A 585 7.13 9.66 -4.47
C PRO A 585 8.20 9.34 -3.43
N VAL A 586 8.93 10.33 -2.93
CA VAL A 586 9.92 10.16 -1.84
C VAL A 586 9.31 9.50 -0.60
N PHE A 587 8.04 9.76 -0.32
CA PHE A 587 7.32 9.25 0.85
C PHE A 587 6.36 8.11 0.50
N HIS A 588 6.53 7.45 -0.65
CA HIS A 588 5.62 6.40 -1.13
C HIS A 588 5.40 5.27 -0.13
N HIS A 589 6.41 4.88 0.66
CA HIS A 589 6.25 3.84 1.69
C HIS A 589 5.26 4.23 2.80
N TYR A 590 4.99 5.54 3.00
CA TYR A 590 3.94 6.03 3.90
C TYR A 590 2.55 6.04 3.29
N THR A 591 2.35 5.58 2.04
CA THR A 591 1.02 5.57 1.40
C THR A 591 0.00 4.77 2.21
N LYS A 592 0.38 3.59 2.73
CA LYS A 592 -0.49 2.78 3.60
C LYS A 592 -0.87 3.54 4.87
N TYR A 593 0.10 4.20 5.49
CA TYR A 593 -0.15 5.02 6.68
C TYR A 593 -1.09 6.19 6.36
N PHE A 594 -0.89 6.89 5.24
CA PHE A 594 -1.76 7.99 4.84
C PHE A 594 -3.21 7.52 4.59
N LEU A 595 -3.40 6.39 3.90
CA LEU A 595 -4.73 5.77 3.73
C LEU A 595 -5.36 5.36 5.07
N LYS A 596 -4.57 4.78 5.99
CA LYS A 596 -5.04 4.43 7.34
C LYS A 596 -5.54 5.66 8.09
N GLU A 597 -4.79 6.76 8.03
CA GLU A 597 -5.14 8.00 8.71
C GLU A 597 -6.37 8.68 8.11
N ILE A 598 -6.55 8.61 6.78
CA ILE A 598 -7.77 9.08 6.13
C ILE A 598 -9.00 8.34 6.69
N LEU A 599 -8.92 7.02 6.85
CA LEU A 599 -9.99 6.21 7.47
C LEU A 599 -10.23 6.63 8.93
N ARG A 600 -9.17 6.72 9.74
CA ARG A 600 -9.27 7.06 11.18
C ARG A 600 -9.82 8.48 11.41
N LEU A 601 -9.21 9.49 10.79
CA LEU A 601 -9.57 10.91 10.95
C LEU A 601 -10.91 11.26 10.28
N GLY A 602 -11.23 10.57 9.20
CA GLY A 602 -12.49 10.75 8.46
C GLY A 602 -13.69 10.01 9.06
N HIS A 603 -13.46 9.18 10.09
CA HIS A 603 -14.44 8.21 10.61
C HIS A 603 -15.02 7.33 9.50
N LYS A 604 -14.15 6.90 8.58
CA LYS A 604 -14.47 5.98 7.50
C LYS A 604 -13.92 4.60 7.82
N SER A 605 -14.61 3.59 7.34
CA SER A 605 -14.22 2.20 7.46
C SER A 605 -13.92 1.58 6.10
N SER A 606 -14.48 2.15 5.02
CA SER A 606 -14.25 1.74 3.64
C SER A 606 -14.07 2.96 2.71
N LEU A 607 -13.15 2.86 1.75
CA LEU A 607 -12.91 3.86 0.72
C LEU A 607 -13.07 3.26 -0.68
N TYR A 608 -13.83 3.95 -1.53
CA TYR A 608 -14.12 3.59 -2.90
C TYR A 608 -13.47 4.56 -3.88
N TYR A 609 -12.91 4.05 -4.96
CA TYR A 609 -12.29 4.86 -6.01
C TYR A 609 -12.72 4.40 -7.41
N PRO A 610 -13.65 5.12 -8.06
CA PRO A 610 -14.08 4.83 -9.41
C PRO A 610 -13.13 5.45 -10.46
N ILE A 611 -12.79 4.67 -11.48
CA ILE A 611 -12.01 5.10 -12.65
C ILE A 611 -12.88 4.98 -13.89
N TYR A 612 -13.05 6.10 -14.59
CA TYR A 612 -13.86 6.21 -15.80
C TYR A 612 -13.00 6.05 -17.07
N PRO A 613 -13.54 5.50 -18.17
CA PRO A 613 -12.82 5.37 -19.44
C PRO A 613 -12.51 6.72 -20.12
N GLU A 614 -11.36 6.81 -20.78
CA GLU A 614 -10.83 8.04 -21.41
C GLU A 614 -11.75 8.65 -22.49
N TYR A 615 -12.45 7.86 -23.30
CA TYR A 615 -13.32 8.38 -24.38
C TYR A 615 -14.55 9.17 -23.88
N VAL A 616 -14.78 9.18 -22.57
CA VAL A 616 -15.88 9.88 -21.91
C VAL A 616 -15.50 11.35 -21.59
N GLU A 617 -14.22 11.71 -21.74
CA GLU A 617 -13.63 13.02 -21.42
C GLU A 617 -14.28 14.22 -22.14
N GLY A 618 -14.98 13.99 -23.26
CA GLY A 618 -15.63 15.05 -24.05
C GLY A 618 -17.03 15.47 -23.60
N LYS A 619 -17.71 14.68 -22.76
CA LYS A 619 -19.06 15.01 -22.20
C LYS A 619 -19.08 15.01 -20.67
N PHE A 620 -18.18 14.26 -20.06
CA PHE A 620 -17.85 14.35 -18.65
C PHE A 620 -16.43 14.86 -18.60
N GLN A 621 -16.24 16.14 -18.32
CA GLN A 621 -14.90 16.63 -17.98
C GLN A 621 -14.51 15.98 -16.65
N HIS A 622 -13.98 14.75 -16.61
CA HIS A 622 -13.43 14.14 -15.40
C HIS A 622 -12.24 13.24 -15.74
N PRO A 623 -11.03 13.81 -15.87
CA PRO A 623 -9.81 13.02 -15.90
C PRO A 623 -9.50 12.65 -14.45
N CYS A 624 -10.13 11.60 -13.93
CA CYS A 624 -9.71 10.96 -12.68
C CYS A 624 -8.44 10.11 -12.88
N ALA A 625 -7.91 10.01 -14.11
CA ALA A 625 -6.94 8.98 -14.49
C ALA A 625 -5.46 9.27 -14.16
N HIS A 626 -5.05 10.49 -13.77
CA HIS A 626 -3.61 10.83 -13.75
C HIS A 626 -3.07 11.50 -12.48
N SER A 627 -3.82 11.50 -11.37
CA SER A 627 -3.28 11.94 -10.06
C SER A 627 -2.83 10.77 -9.16
N LEU A 628 -3.08 9.51 -9.55
CA LEU A 628 -3.37 8.45 -8.57
C LEU A 628 -2.65 7.10 -8.75
N THR A 629 -1.51 7.04 -9.44
CA THR A 629 -0.68 5.82 -9.50
C THR A 629 -0.19 5.38 -8.10
N SER A 630 -0.02 6.31 -7.16
CA SER A 630 0.60 6.03 -5.85
C SER A 630 -0.25 5.18 -4.90
N ALA A 631 -1.57 5.41 -4.82
CA ALA A 631 -2.46 4.68 -3.89
C ALA A 631 -3.13 3.45 -4.49
N LEU A 632 -3.33 3.42 -5.82
CA LEU A 632 -4.01 2.34 -6.52
C LEU A 632 -3.37 0.96 -6.26
N HIS A 633 -2.04 0.93 -6.13
CA HIS A 633 -1.32 -0.29 -5.79
C HIS A 633 -1.81 -0.94 -4.48
N TYR A 634 -2.34 -0.15 -3.53
CA TYR A 634 -2.84 -0.63 -2.24
C TYR A 634 -4.35 -0.89 -2.21
N MET A 635 -5.10 -0.52 -3.26
CA MET A 635 -6.53 -0.79 -3.36
C MET A 635 -6.79 -2.11 -4.11
N ALA A 636 -7.90 -2.77 -3.83
CA ALA A 636 -8.33 -3.97 -4.52
C ALA A 636 -9.33 -3.61 -5.64
N PRO A 637 -9.15 -4.09 -6.87
CA PRO A 637 -10.15 -3.93 -7.92
C PRO A 637 -11.40 -4.75 -7.56
N VAL A 638 -12.59 -4.16 -7.71
CA VAL A 638 -13.86 -4.79 -7.37
C VAL A 638 -14.56 -5.28 -8.63
N ARG A 639 -14.87 -6.59 -8.68
CA ARG A 639 -15.54 -7.21 -9.82
C ARG A 639 -16.95 -6.61 -10.01
N PRO A 640 -17.29 -6.11 -11.22
CA PRO A 640 -18.66 -5.71 -11.53
C PRO A 640 -19.64 -6.90 -11.51
N ARG A 641 -20.85 -6.68 -11.00
CA ARG A 641 -21.94 -7.65 -11.03
C ARG A 641 -22.55 -7.71 -12.42
N ARG A 642 -22.87 -8.92 -12.88
CA ARG A 642 -23.67 -9.11 -14.10
C ARG A 642 -25.11 -8.66 -13.82
N GLN A 643 -25.49 -7.51 -14.38
CA GLN A 643 -26.84 -6.99 -14.24
C GLN A 643 -27.83 -7.72 -15.13
N ILE A 644 -29.03 -7.98 -14.60
CA ILE A 644 -30.16 -8.45 -15.39
C ILE A 644 -30.82 -7.23 -16.02
N VAL A 645 -31.08 -7.28 -17.32
CA VAL A 645 -31.84 -6.22 -18.01
C VAL A 645 -33.32 -6.46 -17.76
N TYR A 646 -33.92 -5.62 -16.92
CA TYR A 646 -35.33 -5.72 -16.56
C TYR A 646 -36.22 -4.94 -17.54
N PRO A 647 -37.30 -5.54 -18.09
CA PRO A 647 -38.30 -4.82 -18.86
C PRO A 647 -39.21 -4.00 -17.92
N LEU A 648 -38.73 -2.84 -17.46
CA LEU A 648 -39.38 -2.02 -16.43
C LEU A 648 -40.85 -1.68 -16.75
N GLN A 649 -41.14 -1.37 -18.02
CA GLN A 649 -42.49 -1.05 -18.49
C GLN A 649 -43.49 -2.21 -18.30
N GLY A 650 -43.02 -3.46 -18.35
CA GLY A 650 -43.86 -4.65 -18.19
C GLY A 650 -43.98 -5.15 -16.75
N LEU A 651 -43.08 -4.72 -15.86
CA LEU A 651 -43.01 -5.21 -14.48
C LEU A 651 -43.82 -4.36 -13.49
N GLY A 652 -44.02 -3.06 -13.77
CA GLY A 652 -44.82 -2.17 -12.92
C GLY A 652 -44.35 -2.20 -11.46
N VAL A 653 -45.24 -2.60 -10.53
CA VAL A 653 -44.94 -2.71 -9.08
C VAL A 653 -43.90 -3.81 -8.78
N ASN A 654 -43.72 -4.78 -9.67
CA ASN A 654 -42.72 -5.85 -9.53
C ASN A 654 -41.36 -5.45 -10.13
N ALA A 655 -41.20 -4.21 -10.61
CA ALA A 655 -39.92 -3.73 -11.10
C ALA A 655 -38.90 -3.73 -9.95
N PRO A 656 -37.61 -4.03 -10.23
CA PRO A 656 -36.56 -3.89 -9.24
C PRO A 656 -36.44 -2.42 -8.80
N SER A 657 -35.71 -2.18 -7.70
CA SER A 657 -35.45 -0.82 -7.25
C SER A 657 -34.80 0.03 -8.35
N GLU A 658 -35.03 1.34 -8.28
CA GLU A 658 -34.45 2.29 -9.23
C GLU A 658 -32.92 2.18 -9.25
N GLN A 659 -32.26 1.90 -8.11
CA GLN A 659 -30.81 1.70 -8.06
C GLN A 659 -30.33 0.54 -8.92
N VAL A 660 -31.02 -0.61 -8.90
CA VAL A 660 -30.65 -1.81 -9.68
C VAL A 660 -30.91 -1.61 -11.17
N SER A 661 -31.89 -0.76 -11.50
CA SER A 661 -32.28 -0.49 -12.89
C SER A 661 -31.65 0.78 -13.47
N LYS A 662 -30.83 1.49 -12.68
CA LYS A 662 -30.18 2.75 -13.07
C LYS A 662 -29.10 2.49 -14.11
N ASP A 663 -29.34 2.92 -15.34
CA ASP A 663 -28.32 2.91 -16.39
C ASP A 663 -27.36 4.10 -16.18
N GLN A 664 -26.32 3.88 -15.37
CA GLN A 664 -25.24 4.84 -15.18
C GLN A 664 -24.04 4.50 -16.05
N LEU A 665 -23.19 5.51 -16.24
CA LEU A 665 -21.95 5.37 -16.96
C LEU A 665 -21.04 4.34 -16.28
N LYS A 666 -20.55 3.36 -17.04
CA LYS A 666 -19.74 2.26 -16.51
C LYS A 666 -18.34 2.74 -16.15
N TYR A 667 -17.83 2.29 -15.01
CA TYR A 667 -16.48 2.57 -14.52
C TYR A 667 -15.86 1.29 -13.94
N SER A 668 -14.56 1.30 -13.71
CA SER A 668 -13.92 0.30 -12.84
C SER A 668 -13.86 0.81 -11.41
N LEU A 669 -14.17 -0.02 -10.43
CA LEU A 669 -14.19 0.36 -9.02
C LEU A 669 -12.99 -0.26 -8.30
N ASN A 670 -12.29 0.54 -7.51
CA ASN A 670 -11.29 0.06 -6.56
C ASN A 670 -11.76 0.31 -5.13
N HIS A 671 -11.37 -0.57 -4.21
CA HIS A 671 -11.79 -0.54 -2.81
C HIS A 671 -10.61 -0.74 -1.86
N THR A 672 -10.60 -0.04 -0.73
CA THR A 672 -9.73 -0.37 0.41
C THR A 672 -10.47 -0.17 1.72
N ASN A 673 -10.03 -0.87 2.77
CA ASN A 673 -10.55 -0.77 4.13
C ASN A 673 -9.39 -0.91 5.14
N ARG A 674 -9.69 -0.81 6.43
CA ARG A 674 -8.68 -0.88 7.52
C ARG A 674 -7.82 -2.15 7.46
N LYS A 675 -8.43 -3.30 7.13
CA LYS A 675 -7.77 -4.60 7.01
C LYS A 675 -6.83 -4.66 5.80
N LEU A 676 -7.32 -4.26 4.62
CA LEU A 676 -6.59 -4.29 3.35
C LEU A 676 -5.39 -3.33 3.35
N VAL A 677 -5.50 -2.17 4.02
CA VAL A 677 -4.40 -1.19 4.12
C VAL A 677 -3.16 -1.80 4.77
N LEU A 678 -3.33 -2.62 5.81
CA LEU A 678 -2.21 -3.29 6.48
C LEU A 678 -1.90 -4.67 5.91
N GLU A 679 -2.64 -5.14 4.91
CA GLU A 679 -2.34 -6.40 4.24
C GLU A 679 -1.11 -6.25 3.34
N SER A 680 -0.25 -7.26 3.36
CA SER A 680 0.90 -7.31 2.45
C SER A 680 0.44 -7.96 1.16
N LYS A 681 0.54 -7.23 0.05
CA LYS A 681 0.36 -7.83 -1.27
C LYS A 681 1.63 -8.58 -1.65
N VAL A 682 1.45 -9.69 -2.36
CA VAL A 682 2.56 -10.41 -2.98
C VAL A 682 2.72 -9.86 -4.39
N CYS A 683 3.87 -9.25 -4.67
CA CYS A 683 4.18 -8.79 -6.02
C CYS A 683 4.60 -9.99 -6.88
N ILE A 684 3.84 -10.24 -7.95
CA ILE A 684 4.17 -11.25 -8.96
C ILE A 684 4.78 -10.53 -10.16
N ASN A 685 6.10 -10.60 -10.29
CA ASN A 685 6.88 -9.91 -11.32
C ASN A 685 6.99 -10.72 -12.62
N THR A 686 5.90 -11.37 -13.03
CA THR A 686 5.84 -12.18 -14.24
C THR A 686 5.27 -11.37 -15.41
N ARG A 687 5.95 -11.36 -16.56
CA ARG A 687 5.41 -10.76 -17.78
C ARG A 687 4.46 -11.75 -18.45
N ILE A 688 3.18 -11.40 -18.52
CA ILE A 688 2.14 -12.17 -19.20
C ILE A 688 1.77 -11.45 -20.49
N VAL A 689 1.89 -12.14 -21.63
CA VAL A 689 1.50 -11.61 -22.95
C VAL A 689 0.25 -12.35 -23.42
N VAL A 690 -0.85 -11.63 -23.56
CA VAL A 690 -2.11 -12.15 -24.10
C VAL A 690 -2.23 -11.69 -25.54
N VAL A 691 -2.27 -12.63 -26.49
CA VAL A 691 -2.37 -12.34 -27.92
C VAL A 691 -3.79 -12.58 -28.41
N GLY A 692 -4.44 -11.52 -28.89
CA GLY A 692 -5.81 -11.56 -29.42
C GLY A 692 -6.86 -11.07 -28.42
N ALA A 693 -7.99 -10.58 -28.96
CA ALA A 693 -9.10 -10.01 -28.21
C ALA A 693 -10.36 -10.89 -28.27
N SER A 694 -10.19 -12.21 -28.29
CA SER A 694 -11.31 -13.13 -28.22
C SER A 694 -11.94 -13.11 -26.81
N ASP A 695 -13.17 -13.61 -26.69
CA ASP A 695 -13.84 -13.78 -25.40
C ASP A 695 -12.98 -14.60 -24.41
N VAL A 696 -12.17 -15.54 -24.92
CA VAL A 696 -11.22 -16.32 -24.12
C VAL A 696 -10.10 -15.45 -23.58
N GLY A 697 -9.51 -14.58 -24.42
CA GLY A 697 -8.45 -13.67 -24.00
C GLY A 697 -8.94 -12.67 -22.96
N ILE A 698 -10.15 -12.11 -23.15
CA ILE A 698 -10.77 -11.20 -22.20
C ILE A 698 -11.13 -11.92 -20.90
N SER A 699 -11.72 -13.12 -20.97
CA SER A 699 -12.05 -13.92 -19.78
C SER A 699 -10.81 -14.33 -19.00
N PHE A 700 -9.69 -14.61 -19.67
CA PHE A 700 -8.41 -14.88 -19.01
C PHE A 700 -7.93 -13.64 -18.23
N LEU A 701 -7.97 -12.45 -18.85
CA LEU A 701 -7.61 -11.19 -18.18
C LEU A 701 -8.54 -10.88 -17.00
N GLU A 702 -9.85 -11.10 -17.15
CA GLU A 702 -10.83 -10.90 -16.07
C GLU A 702 -10.55 -11.83 -14.87
N THR A 703 -10.12 -13.07 -15.12
CA THR A 703 -9.76 -14.04 -14.08
C THR A 703 -8.41 -13.72 -13.43
N LEU A 704 -7.51 -13.09 -14.17
CA LEU A 704 -6.19 -12.69 -13.66
C LEU A 704 -6.29 -11.44 -12.76
N ILE A 705 -7.22 -10.52 -13.07
CA ILE A 705 -7.40 -9.26 -12.34
C ILE A 705 -8.25 -9.44 -11.07
N PHE A 706 -9.28 -10.29 -11.10
CA PHE A 706 -10.26 -10.49 -10.02
C PHE A 706 -10.35 -11.95 -9.59
#